data_AF-A0A4U6BN41-F1
#
_entry.id   AF-A0A4U6BN41-F1
#
_cell.length_a   1.000
_cell.length_b   1.000
_cell.length_c   1.000
_cell.angle_alpha   90.00
_cell.angle_beta   90.00
_cell.angle_gamma   90.00
#
_symmetry.space_group_name_H-M   'P 1'
#
loop_
_entity.id
_entity.type
_entity.pdbx_description
1 polymer ?
#
loop_
_entity_poly.entity_id
_entity_poly.type
_entity_poly.pdbx_seq_one_letter_code
_entity_poly.pdbx_strand_id
1 'polypeptide(L)'
;MRDFSTGHRKSPQGFDRILMAVAATFLSVAATTAHAQSGPAKSPADLAIDAAVPLPEPANVPPPTVNDFKPDTAAAAPATTATVPPAATAPTATAPTATPPAATAAVPAPAVESPKTEPAKAAPAVAAADQPVADKLRDLIAAKGARYFDRKNERTAVENFYKDRNYAPLWSEAGAATARAKSVIARLKDASSDGLNAADYPTPDFAAATTPDAQAEAELRLTESMLDYARHAQSGRMHYSRVSADISYPEHPVDPVEVLINVSTARDASAALAGYNPPHKGYQALKAKLAELRGVTEDTSKHIAEGDVLKFVKPTKKNANPVVMEDERVPALRAKLHVAENAADKRYDAAVADAVRKFQSSNDLKATGVLDNATVRALNGPRNDRKIDIVRVNMERWRWLPRELGAKALGDAYVILNIPDYSLKLMQGDKQVWTTRVVVGKPGKHATPELTETMKFITVNPTWNVPPSIIYNEYLPALAQDPTVLDRMGLKLARAADGSIRISQPPGEANALGRIRFNFPNKFLVYQHDTPDKHLFAKEERAFSHGCMRVQNPDQYAANLLSIVLPKDNYTSEKIKGMYGRSEVNINFPTPIPVNITYQTAFVDSAGKLEFRKDIYSRDSRVLALLKGSEGRDMETAVSHAQPNYVRPTNVRVPGDSFASNSGMGFFERLFGPPTPPPAPVRQRRVVR
;
A
#
# COMPACT_ATOMS: atom_id res chain seq x y z
N MET A 1 -83.76 -4.85 -20.28
CA MET A 1 -83.36 -5.64 -21.47
C MET A 1 -81.96 -6.21 -21.26
N ARG A 2 -81.62 -7.29 -21.97
CA ARG A 2 -80.47 -8.19 -21.77
C ARG A 2 -79.06 -7.57 -21.87
N ASP A 3 -78.22 -7.90 -20.89
CA ASP A 3 -76.95 -8.65 -20.96
C ASP A 3 -75.77 -8.31 -21.91
N PHE A 4 -74.56 -8.44 -21.31
CA PHE A 4 -73.32 -9.09 -21.83
C PHE A 4 -72.63 -8.56 -23.12
N SER A 5 -71.34 -8.85 -23.41
CA SER A 5 -70.16 -9.26 -22.62
C SER A 5 -68.88 -9.02 -23.45
N THR A 6 -67.71 -9.21 -22.83
CA THR A 6 -66.36 -9.19 -23.42
C THR A 6 -66.06 -10.29 -24.45
N GLY A 7 -65.31 -9.93 -25.49
CA GLY A 7 -64.24 -10.63 -26.27
C GLY A 7 -64.15 -12.16 -26.42
N HIS A 8 -63.57 -12.64 -27.53
CA HIS A 8 -62.70 -13.86 -27.52
C HIS A 8 -62.02 -14.26 -28.86
N ARG A 9 -60.97 -15.11 -28.74
CA ARG A 9 -60.43 -16.12 -29.73
C ARG A 9 -59.56 -15.57 -30.91
N LYS A 10 -58.59 -16.31 -31.49
CA LYS A 10 -58.09 -17.71 -31.29
C LYS A 10 -56.68 -17.92 -31.89
N SER A 11 -55.95 -18.93 -31.42
CA SER A 11 -54.88 -19.66 -32.15
C SER A 11 -55.46 -20.90 -32.87
N PRO A 12 -54.72 -21.60 -33.80
CA PRO A 12 -54.03 -22.86 -33.41
C PRO A 12 -52.83 -23.38 -34.29
N GLN A 13 -51.96 -24.22 -33.67
CA GLN A 13 -51.26 -25.46 -34.19
C GLN A 13 -50.37 -25.44 -35.47
N GLY A 14 -49.28 -26.23 -35.64
CA GLY A 14 -48.53 -27.16 -34.75
C GLY A 14 -47.54 -28.10 -35.52
N PHE A 15 -46.58 -28.74 -34.80
CA PHE A 15 -45.73 -29.93 -35.16
C PHE A 15 -44.62 -29.78 -36.27
N ASP A 16 -43.46 -30.48 -36.28
CA ASP A 16 -42.83 -31.41 -35.32
C ASP A 16 -41.26 -31.44 -35.36
N ARG A 17 -40.68 -31.99 -34.27
CA ARG A 17 -39.31 -32.52 -33.96
C ARG A 17 -38.14 -32.57 -34.98
N ILE A 18 -36.91 -32.33 -34.46
CA ILE A 18 -35.78 -33.29 -34.40
C ILE A 18 -34.83 -32.93 -33.22
N LEU A 19 -34.13 -33.94 -32.68
CA LEU A 19 -33.28 -33.89 -31.47
C LEU A 19 -31.80 -34.17 -31.84
N MET A 20 -30.83 -33.47 -31.24
CA MET A 20 -29.49 -34.00 -30.92
C MET A 20 -28.69 -33.01 -30.06
N ALA A 21 -27.96 -33.52 -29.06
CA ALA A 21 -27.12 -32.73 -28.14
C ALA A 21 -25.79 -33.44 -27.87
N VAL A 22 -24.67 -32.81 -28.24
CA VAL A 22 -23.27 -33.23 -27.98
C VAL A 22 -22.39 -31.98 -28.09
N ALA A 23 -21.33 -31.74 -27.31
CA ALA A 23 -21.02 -32.07 -25.92
C ALA A 23 -19.88 -31.11 -25.49
N ALA A 24 -19.85 -30.69 -24.23
CA ALA A 24 -18.72 -29.91 -23.71
C ALA A 24 -17.55 -30.84 -23.36
N THR A 25 -16.50 -30.86 -24.20
CA THR A 25 -15.32 -31.69 -23.97
C THR A 25 -14.41 -31.05 -22.91
N PHE A 26 -14.66 -31.38 -21.64
CA PHE A 26 -13.64 -31.24 -20.60
C PHE A 26 -12.48 -32.18 -20.91
N LEU A 27 -11.27 -31.65 -21.09
CA LEU A 27 -10.08 -32.48 -21.23
C LEU A 27 -9.54 -32.87 -19.85
N SER A 28 -9.97 -34.02 -19.36
CA SER A 28 -9.39 -34.66 -18.17
C SER A 28 -8.02 -35.26 -18.51
N VAL A 29 -6.94 -34.56 -18.15
CA VAL A 29 -5.60 -35.17 -18.09
C VAL A 29 -5.44 -35.85 -16.73
N ALA A 30 -5.28 -37.17 -16.75
CA ALA A 30 -5.05 -37.95 -15.54
C ALA A 30 -3.70 -37.62 -14.90
N ALA A 31 -3.68 -37.35 -13.60
CA ALA A 31 -2.46 -37.17 -12.85
C ALA A 31 -1.81 -38.54 -12.54
N THR A 32 -0.60 -38.76 -13.05
CA THR A 32 0.36 -39.70 -12.45
C THR A 32 1.31 -38.93 -11.55
N THR A 33 1.69 -39.56 -10.43
CA THR A 33 2.28 -38.89 -9.27
C THR A 33 3.74 -38.51 -9.46
N ALA A 34 4.08 -37.24 -9.25
CA ALA A 34 5.40 -36.79 -8.85
C ALA A 34 5.29 -35.69 -7.79
N HIS A 35 5.92 -35.87 -6.62
CA HIS A 35 5.98 -34.85 -5.57
C HIS A 35 6.94 -33.71 -5.94
N ALA A 36 6.50 -32.44 -5.86
CA ALA A 36 7.29 -31.34 -5.30
C ALA A 36 6.49 -30.01 -5.23
N GLN A 37 6.54 -29.36 -4.06
CA GLN A 37 6.37 -27.92 -3.81
C GLN A 37 5.04 -27.25 -4.24
N SER A 38 4.11 -27.19 -3.28
CA SER A 38 2.92 -26.33 -3.30
C SER A 38 3.26 -24.86 -3.08
N GLY A 39 3.20 -24.05 -4.14
CA GLY A 39 2.97 -22.60 -4.04
C GLY A 39 1.46 -22.28 -4.16
N PRO A 40 1.03 -21.04 -3.85
CA PRO A 40 -0.37 -20.64 -4.04
C PRO A 40 -0.76 -20.68 -5.52
N ALA A 41 -2.03 -21.02 -5.79
CA ALA A 41 -2.55 -21.08 -7.16
C ALA A 41 -2.57 -19.69 -7.80
N LYS A 42 -1.90 -19.54 -8.95
CA LYS A 42 -1.90 -18.30 -9.74
C LYS A 42 -3.29 -18.00 -10.31
N SER A 43 -3.72 -16.75 -10.24
CA SER A 43 -4.95 -16.29 -10.88
C SER A 43 -4.79 -16.15 -12.40
N PRO A 44 -5.89 -16.08 -13.17
CA PRO A 44 -5.83 -15.78 -14.60
C PRO A 44 -5.14 -14.44 -14.93
N ALA A 45 -5.17 -13.47 -14.00
CA ALA A 45 -4.43 -12.21 -14.14
C ALA A 45 -2.92 -12.42 -14.02
N ASP A 46 -2.46 -13.25 -13.08
CA ASP A 46 -1.04 -13.58 -12.89
C ASP A 46 -0.47 -14.31 -14.12
N LEU A 47 -1.26 -15.22 -14.71
CA LEU A 47 -0.90 -15.91 -15.95
C LEU A 47 -0.81 -14.95 -17.15
N ALA A 48 -1.69 -13.94 -17.22
CA ALA A 48 -1.62 -12.90 -18.24
C ALA A 48 -0.43 -11.94 -18.04
N ILE A 49 -0.02 -11.68 -16.79
CA ILE A 49 1.17 -10.89 -16.44
C ILE A 49 2.45 -11.64 -16.82
N ASP A 50 2.55 -12.94 -16.50
CA ASP A 50 3.68 -13.80 -16.91
C ASP A 50 3.79 -13.92 -18.45
N ALA A 51 2.67 -13.83 -19.19
CA ALA A 51 2.66 -13.78 -20.65
C ALA A 51 3.03 -12.41 -21.24
N ALA A 52 2.79 -11.31 -20.52
CA ALA A 52 3.10 -9.94 -20.94
C ALA A 52 4.56 -9.53 -20.64
N VAL A 53 5.18 -10.16 -19.62
CA VAL A 53 6.59 -9.99 -19.28
C VAL A 53 7.29 -11.34 -19.43
N PRO A 54 7.83 -11.68 -20.63
CA PRO A 54 8.43 -12.98 -20.86
C PRO A 54 9.58 -13.21 -19.88
N LEU A 55 9.45 -14.25 -19.05
CA LEU A 55 10.55 -14.78 -18.27
C LEU A 55 11.58 -15.37 -19.26
N PRO A 56 12.90 -15.15 -19.04
CA PRO A 56 13.89 -15.81 -19.86
C PRO A 56 13.79 -17.33 -19.66
N GLU A 57 13.69 -18.07 -20.76
CA GLU A 57 13.88 -19.52 -20.71
C GLU A 57 15.29 -19.82 -20.16
N PRO A 58 15.46 -20.89 -19.36
CA PRO A 58 16.77 -21.25 -18.84
C PRO A 58 17.70 -21.59 -20.01
N ALA A 59 18.68 -20.73 -20.26
CA ALA A 59 19.70 -20.96 -21.27
C ALA A 59 20.48 -22.23 -20.89
N ASN A 60 20.21 -23.33 -21.59
CA ASN A 60 20.95 -24.57 -21.45
C ASN A 60 22.31 -24.44 -22.17
N VAL A 61 23.17 -23.59 -21.62
CA VAL A 61 24.54 -23.39 -22.10
C VAL A 61 25.39 -24.54 -21.52
N PRO A 62 26.06 -25.35 -22.36
CA PRO A 62 27.00 -26.35 -21.84
C PRO A 62 28.13 -25.65 -21.07
N PRO A 63 28.72 -26.31 -20.05
CA PRO A 63 29.79 -25.73 -19.26
C PRO A 63 31.00 -25.35 -20.14
N PRO A 64 31.73 -24.28 -19.82
CA PRO A 64 32.89 -23.85 -20.59
C PRO A 64 33.94 -24.96 -20.64
N THR A 65 34.60 -25.06 -21.80
CA THR A 65 35.63 -26.06 -22.06
C THR A 65 37.01 -25.48 -21.80
N VAL A 66 38.03 -26.34 -21.70
CA VAL A 66 39.41 -25.93 -21.40
C VAL A 66 39.97 -24.94 -22.46
N ASN A 67 39.38 -24.88 -23.66
CA ASN A 67 39.75 -23.95 -24.72
C ASN A 67 39.33 -22.50 -24.45
N ASP A 68 38.44 -22.25 -23.49
CA ASP A 68 37.94 -20.91 -23.15
C ASP A 68 38.92 -20.11 -22.28
N PHE A 69 40.07 -20.71 -21.90
CA PHE A 69 41.15 -20.06 -21.15
C PHE A 69 42.45 -20.04 -21.95
N LYS A 70 42.74 -18.91 -22.61
CA LYS A 70 44.09 -18.58 -23.09
C LYS A 70 44.78 -17.62 -22.10
N PRO A 71 45.91 -18.00 -21.49
CA PRO A 71 46.74 -17.07 -20.74
C PRO A 71 47.67 -16.29 -21.69
N ASP A 72 47.63 -14.97 -21.62
CA ASP A 72 48.60 -14.10 -22.31
C ASP A 72 49.99 -14.18 -21.67
N THR A 73 51.02 -14.11 -22.51
CA THR A 73 52.43 -14.23 -22.11
C THR A 73 53.00 -12.91 -21.58
N ALA A 74 53.62 -12.93 -20.40
CA ALA A 74 54.41 -11.81 -19.88
C ALA A 74 55.78 -12.28 -19.36
N ALA A 75 56.79 -11.41 -19.49
CA ALA A 75 58.21 -11.75 -19.38
C ALA A 75 58.70 -11.99 -17.94
N ALA A 76 59.83 -12.72 -17.83
CA ALA A 76 60.49 -13.05 -16.57
C ALA A 76 61.71 -12.16 -16.28
N ALA A 77 62.01 -11.95 -14.98
CA ALA A 77 63.34 -11.88 -14.33
C ALA A 77 63.26 -11.12 -12.97
N PRO A 78 64.21 -11.31 -12.04
CA PRO A 78 64.66 -12.58 -11.48
C PRO A 78 64.66 -12.57 -9.93
N ALA A 79 65.04 -13.69 -9.30
CA ALA A 79 64.98 -13.90 -7.84
C ALA A 79 66.26 -13.48 -7.08
N THR A 80 66.12 -13.31 -5.76
CA THR A 80 67.23 -13.40 -4.77
C THR A 80 66.82 -14.28 -3.59
N THR A 81 67.74 -15.12 -3.13
CA THR A 81 67.53 -16.21 -2.16
C THR A 81 68.25 -15.99 -0.82
N ALA A 82 67.68 -16.52 0.27
CA ALA A 82 68.34 -16.78 1.57
C ALA A 82 67.48 -17.81 2.36
N THR A 83 67.80 -19.10 2.40
CA THR A 83 68.68 -19.86 3.35
C THR A 83 68.09 -20.22 4.73
N VAL A 84 68.13 -21.54 5.03
CA VAL A 84 67.51 -22.37 6.11
C VAL A 84 68.26 -23.75 6.06
N PRO A 85 68.42 -24.67 7.06
CA PRO A 85 67.85 -24.89 8.42
C PRO A 85 68.98 -24.88 9.52
N PRO A 86 69.06 -25.65 10.67
CA PRO A 86 68.16 -26.64 11.31
C PRO A 86 67.98 -26.59 12.86
N ALA A 87 67.30 -27.62 13.40
CA ALA A 87 66.74 -27.71 14.75
C ALA A 87 67.22 -28.94 15.58
N ALA A 88 66.95 -28.92 16.89
CA ALA A 88 66.98 -30.03 17.86
C ALA A 88 66.24 -29.56 19.16
N THR A 89 65.58 -30.34 20.03
CA THR A 89 65.10 -31.74 20.08
C THR A 89 64.00 -31.84 21.16
N ALA A 90 63.16 -32.91 21.16
CA ALA A 90 62.04 -33.12 22.10
C ALA A 90 62.46 -33.74 23.46
N PRO A 91 61.54 -34.05 24.42
CA PRO A 91 60.79 -35.31 24.33
C PRO A 91 59.32 -35.38 24.90
N THR A 92 58.50 -36.19 24.22
CA THR A 92 57.39 -37.08 24.64
C THR A 92 56.47 -36.81 25.86
N ALA A 93 55.15 -36.91 25.60
CA ALA A 93 54.19 -37.67 26.41
C ALA A 93 53.07 -38.26 25.51
N THR A 94 52.43 -39.36 25.92
CA THR A 94 51.60 -40.26 25.08
C THR A 94 50.09 -40.09 25.21
N ALA A 95 49.34 -40.64 24.23
CA ALA A 95 47.88 -40.76 24.22
C ALA A 95 47.44 -42.23 24.01
N PRO A 96 46.19 -42.57 24.39
CA PRO A 96 45.41 -43.60 23.68
C PRO A 96 43.99 -43.12 23.33
N THR A 97 43.63 -43.05 22.03
CA THR A 97 42.82 -44.05 21.27
C THR A 97 41.43 -44.41 21.81
N ALA A 98 40.42 -44.21 20.95
CA ALA A 98 39.09 -44.82 21.04
C ALA A 98 38.62 -45.23 19.63
N THR A 99 38.06 -46.44 19.50
CA THR A 99 37.63 -47.05 18.22
C THR A 99 36.22 -47.65 18.37
N PRO A 100 35.32 -47.52 17.38
CA PRO A 100 33.96 -48.09 17.38
C PRO A 100 33.90 -49.45 16.62
N PRO A 101 32.71 -50.03 16.35
CA PRO A 101 31.70 -50.56 17.27
C PRO A 101 31.42 -52.07 17.02
N ALA A 102 30.58 -52.72 17.84
CA ALA A 102 30.06 -54.07 17.56
C ALA A 102 28.59 -54.23 18.01
N ALA A 103 27.84 -55.13 17.38
CA ALA A 103 26.38 -55.27 17.52
C ALA A 103 25.94 -56.50 18.33
N THR A 104 24.73 -56.47 18.92
CA THR A 104 23.95 -57.66 19.31
C THR A 104 22.44 -57.31 19.33
N ALA A 105 21.56 -58.31 19.25
CA ALA A 105 20.14 -58.15 18.89
C ALA A 105 19.12 -58.43 20.02
N ALA A 106 17.87 -57.94 19.81
CA ALA A 106 16.51 -58.40 20.23
C ALA A 106 16.33 -59.31 21.48
N VAL A 107 15.28 -59.26 22.33
CA VAL A 107 13.85 -58.79 22.35
C VAL A 107 13.43 -58.69 23.87
N PRO A 108 12.19 -58.35 24.33
CA PRO A 108 10.96 -57.88 23.67
C PRO A 108 10.37 -56.57 24.28
N ALA A 109 9.20 -56.14 23.78
CA ALA A 109 8.49 -54.93 24.21
C ALA A 109 7.56 -55.12 25.44
N PRO A 110 7.38 -54.09 26.29
CA PRO A 110 6.21 -53.91 27.14
C PRO A 110 5.14 -53.02 26.49
N ALA A 111 3.93 -53.06 27.04
CA ALA A 111 2.71 -52.55 26.40
C ALA A 111 2.62 -51.02 26.24
N VAL A 112 1.82 -50.62 25.24
CA VAL A 112 1.32 -49.25 25.08
C VAL A 112 0.35 -48.93 26.20
N GLU A 113 0.74 -48.10 27.16
CA GLU A 113 -0.23 -47.35 27.96
C GLU A 113 -0.68 -46.13 27.15
N SER A 114 -1.98 -46.06 26.86
CA SER A 114 -2.61 -44.92 26.20
C SER A 114 -2.31 -43.64 26.97
N PRO A 115 -1.87 -42.54 26.31
CA PRO A 115 -1.77 -41.26 26.98
C PRO A 115 -3.15 -40.88 27.50
N LYS A 116 -3.29 -40.78 28.83
CA LYS A 116 -4.51 -40.29 29.47
C LYS A 116 -4.83 -38.92 28.88
N THR A 117 -6.03 -38.82 28.33
CA THR A 117 -6.64 -37.59 27.82
C THR A 117 -6.30 -36.42 28.72
N GLU A 118 -5.51 -35.47 28.18
CA GLU A 118 -5.31 -34.17 28.79
C GLU A 118 -6.71 -33.59 29.10
N PRO A 119 -7.03 -33.22 30.35
CA PRO A 119 -8.39 -32.84 30.70
C PRO A 119 -8.78 -31.63 29.87
N ALA A 120 -9.83 -31.81 29.06
CA ALA A 120 -10.39 -30.75 28.24
C ALA A 120 -10.55 -29.50 29.11
N LYS A 121 -9.87 -28.42 28.70
CA LYS A 121 -9.79 -27.13 29.39
C LYS A 121 -11.21 -26.74 29.82
N ALA A 122 -11.52 -26.91 31.11
CA ALA A 122 -12.87 -26.76 31.59
C ALA A 122 -13.37 -25.36 31.23
N ALA A 123 -14.45 -25.30 30.45
CA ALA A 123 -15.08 -24.03 30.10
C ALA A 123 -15.38 -23.28 31.41
N PRO A 124 -15.11 -21.97 31.49
CA PRO A 124 -15.33 -21.22 32.73
C PRO A 124 -16.73 -21.48 33.27
N ALA A 125 -16.81 -21.95 34.51
CA ALA A 125 -18.07 -21.93 35.23
C ALA A 125 -18.45 -20.47 35.44
N VAL A 126 -19.62 -20.07 34.96
CA VAL A 126 -20.12 -18.70 35.16
C VAL A 126 -20.26 -18.48 36.67
N ALA A 127 -19.66 -17.41 37.19
CA ALA A 127 -19.82 -17.07 38.60
C ALA A 127 -21.30 -16.75 38.88
N ALA A 128 -21.83 -17.18 40.04
CA ALA A 128 -23.25 -17.00 40.36
C ALA A 128 -23.72 -15.53 40.31
N ALA A 129 -22.81 -14.57 40.56
CA ALA A 129 -23.06 -13.14 40.44
C ALA A 129 -23.23 -12.66 38.99
N ASP A 130 -22.57 -13.33 38.03
CA ASP A 130 -22.59 -12.97 36.60
C ASP A 130 -23.59 -13.79 35.78
N GLN A 131 -24.20 -14.83 36.37
CA GLN A 131 -25.19 -15.68 35.70
C GLN A 131 -26.35 -14.89 35.06
N PRO A 132 -26.95 -13.86 35.72
CA PRO A 132 -27.99 -13.04 35.07
C PRO A 132 -27.48 -12.29 33.83
N VAL A 133 -26.22 -11.88 33.82
CA VAL A 133 -25.59 -11.19 32.68
C VAL A 133 -25.34 -12.18 31.54
N ALA A 134 -24.85 -13.39 31.86
CA ALA A 134 -24.59 -14.45 30.90
C ALA A 134 -25.88 -14.91 30.18
N ASP A 135 -27.00 -15.03 30.92
CA ASP A 135 -28.30 -15.34 30.34
C ASP A 135 -28.77 -14.23 29.38
N LYS A 136 -28.65 -12.95 29.76
CA LYS A 136 -28.96 -11.82 28.86
C LYS A 136 -28.03 -11.72 27.67
N LEU A 137 -26.75 -12.08 27.82
CA LEU A 137 -25.77 -12.07 26.75
C LEU A 137 -26.09 -13.13 25.69
N ARG A 138 -26.47 -14.34 26.11
CA ARG A 138 -26.99 -15.39 25.21
C ARG A 138 -28.20 -14.89 24.42
N ASP A 139 -29.17 -14.32 25.10
CA ASP A 139 -30.42 -13.86 24.49
C ASP A 139 -30.16 -12.69 23.51
N LEU A 140 -29.27 -11.76 23.85
CA LEU A 140 -28.87 -10.64 22.98
C LEU A 140 -28.08 -11.10 21.74
N ILE A 141 -27.15 -12.05 21.88
CA ILE A 141 -26.41 -12.59 20.74
C ILE A 141 -27.38 -13.30 19.78
N ALA A 142 -28.23 -14.19 20.29
CA ALA A 142 -29.19 -14.95 19.49
C ALA A 142 -30.24 -14.07 18.80
N ALA A 143 -30.83 -13.09 19.50
CA ALA A 143 -31.91 -12.26 18.96
C ALA A 143 -31.46 -10.98 18.27
N LYS A 144 -30.27 -10.44 18.61
CA LYS A 144 -29.81 -9.09 18.22
C LYS A 144 -28.34 -9.03 17.81
N GLY A 145 -27.64 -10.14 17.55
CA GLY A 145 -26.24 -10.12 17.11
C GLY A 145 -25.97 -9.20 15.89
N ALA A 146 -26.90 -9.12 14.96
CA ALA A 146 -26.84 -8.21 13.80
C ALA A 146 -27.06 -6.72 14.10
N ARG A 147 -27.36 -6.34 15.35
CA ARG A 147 -27.40 -4.94 15.80
C ARG A 147 -26.01 -4.42 16.23
N TYR A 148 -25.12 -5.32 16.61
CA TYR A 148 -23.79 -4.98 17.16
C TYR A 148 -22.65 -5.36 16.20
N PHE A 149 -22.84 -6.35 15.33
CA PHE A 149 -21.83 -6.75 14.36
C PHE A 149 -22.49 -6.86 12.99
N ASP A 150 -22.21 -5.89 12.11
CA ASP A 150 -22.77 -5.84 10.76
C ASP A 150 -22.20 -6.95 9.86
N ARG A 151 -20.99 -7.41 10.15
CA ARG A 151 -20.27 -8.42 9.36
C ARG A 151 -20.57 -9.84 9.82
N LYS A 152 -20.77 -10.75 8.86
CA LYS A 152 -21.15 -12.14 9.13
C LYS A 152 -20.05 -12.92 9.86
N ASN A 153 -18.78 -12.72 9.49
CA ASN A 153 -17.64 -13.36 10.13
C ASN A 153 -17.47 -12.89 11.59
N GLU A 154 -17.59 -11.59 11.85
CA GLU A 154 -17.55 -11.03 13.21
C GLU A 154 -18.70 -11.57 14.08
N ARG A 155 -19.95 -11.60 13.57
CA ARG A 155 -21.08 -12.24 14.28
C ARG A 155 -20.77 -13.68 14.69
N THR A 156 -20.36 -14.51 13.73
CA THR A 156 -20.10 -15.93 13.98
C THR A 156 -18.90 -16.14 14.92
N ALA A 157 -17.86 -15.30 14.83
CA ALA A 157 -16.73 -15.34 15.75
C ALA A 157 -17.13 -14.99 17.18
N VAL A 158 -17.92 -13.93 17.36
CA VAL A 158 -18.40 -13.49 18.69
C VAL A 158 -19.39 -14.49 19.29
N GLU A 159 -20.32 -15.03 18.49
CA GLU A 159 -21.27 -16.06 18.92
C GLU A 159 -20.54 -17.31 19.44
N ASN A 160 -19.59 -17.84 18.66
CA ASN A 160 -18.78 -18.98 19.08
C ASN A 160 -17.94 -18.67 20.32
N PHE A 161 -17.26 -17.51 20.34
CA PHE A 161 -16.42 -17.11 21.47
C PHE A 161 -17.16 -17.02 22.80
N TYR A 162 -18.37 -16.44 22.83
CA TYR A 162 -19.15 -16.42 24.06
C TYR A 162 -19.80 -17.77 24.38
N LYS A 163 -20.21 -18.53 23.37
CA LYS A 163 -20.73 -19.91 23.58
C LYS A 163 -19.70 -20.81 24.24
N ASP A 164 -18.44 -20.78 23.79
CA ASP A 164 -17.32 -21.54 24.38
C ASP A 164 -16.96 -21.10 25.81
N ARG A 165 -17.43 -19.91 26.22
CA ARG A 165 -17.32 -19.36 27.58
C ARG A 165 -18.56 -19.62 28.45
N ASN A 166 -19.53 -20.42 27.99
CA ASN A 166 -20.85 -20.54 28.62
C ASN A 166 -21.58 -19.19 28.80
N TYR A 167 -21.30 -18.23 27.92
CA TYR A 167 -21.72 -16.82 27.99
C TYR A 167 -21.20 -16.05 29.21
N ALA A 168 -20.16 -16.54 29.91
CA ALA A 168 -19.47 -15.77 30.94
C ALA A 168 -18.91 -14.45 30.35
N PRO A 169 -19.22 -13.29 30.95
CA PRO A 169 -18.69 -12.01 30.48
C PRO A 169 -17.16 -11.99 30.47
N LEU A 170 -16.58 -11.15 29.61
CA LEU A 170 -15.14 -10.91 29.48
C LEU A 170 -14.77 -9.54 30.08
N TRP A 171 -15.67 -8.56 29.97
CA TRP A 171 -15.39 -7.17 30.31
C TRP A 171 -15.87 -6.79 31.70
N SER A 172 -16.92 -7.42 32.22
CA SER A 172 -17.39 -7.26 33.60
C SER A 172 -17.20 -8.52 34.45
N GLU A 173 -17.03 -8.32 35.75
CA GLU A 173 -17.06 -9.36 36.79
C GLU A 173 -17.80 -8.80 38.02
N ALA A 174 -18.82 -9.51 38.51
CA ALA A 174 -19.73 -9.04 39.56
C ALA A 174 -20.31 -7.62 39.29
N GLY A 175 -20.61 -7.32 38.01
CA GLY A 175 -21.11 -6.02 37.56
C GLY A 175 -20.08 -4.88 37.47
N ALA A 176 -18.81 -5.11 37.83
CA ALA A 176 -17.74 -4.11 37.72
C ALA A 176 -16.82 -4.36 36.52
N ALA A 177 -16.34 -3.30 35.86
CA ALA A 177 -15.38 -3.44 34.77
C ALA A 177 -14.05 -4.06 35.24
N THR A 178 -13.65 -5.16 34.58
CA THR A 178 -12.38 -5.84 34.81
C THR A 178 -11.19 -4.94 34.47
N ALA A 179 -10.00 -5.27 34.97
CA ALA A 179 -8.76 -4.58 34.58
C ALA A 179 -8.54 -4.59 33.05
N ARG A 180 -8.95 -5.69 32.39
CA ARG A 180 -8.89 -5.84 30.94
C ARG A 180 -9.82 -4.86 30.23
N ALA A 181 -11.08 -4.76 30.65
CA ALA A 181 -12.03 -3.79 30.10
C ALA A 181 -11.53 -2.34 30.25
N LYS A 182 -11.03 -1.99 31.43
CA LYS A 182 -10.43 -0.66 31.69
C LYS A 182 -9.27 -0.35 30.75
N SER A 183 -8.39 -1.32 30.49
CA SER A 183 -7.25 -1.15 29.57
C SER A 183 -7.68 -1.01 28.10
N VAL A 184 -8.69 -1.77 27.64
CA VAL A 184 -9.24 -1.64 26.28
C VAL A 184 -10.00 -0.32 26.12
N ILE A 185 -10.84 0.06 27.08
CA ILE A 185 -11.52 1.36 27.09
C ILE A 185 -10.52 2.52 27.02
N ALA A 186 -9.40 2.45 27.76
CA ALA A 186 -8.35 3.45 27.69
C ALA A 186 -7.70 3.52 26.29
N ARG A 187 -7.39 2.38 25.67
CA ARG A 187 -6.87 2.30 24.28
C ARG A 187 -7.84 2.90 23.27
N LEU A 188 -9.14 2.59 23.36
CA LEU A 188 -10.14 3.08 22.41
C LEU A 188 -10.36 4.59 22.55
N LYS A 189 -10.37 5.12 23.78
CA LYS A 189 -10.37 6.59 24.03
C LYS A 189 -9.10 7.27 23.50
N ASP A 190 -7.95 6.61 23.59
CA ASP A 190 -6.67 7.06 23.02
C ASP A 190 -6.52 6.74 21.52
N ALA A 191 -7.52 6.20 20.81
CA ALA A 191 -7.40 5.85 19.39
C ALA A 191 -7.00 7.04 18.50
N SER A 192 -7.23 8.27 18.98
CA SER A 192 -6.73 9.48 18.33
C SER A 192 -5.19 9.52 18.23
N SER A 193 -4.44 8.97 19.18
CA SER A 193 -2.96 8.94 19.16
C SER A 193 -2.44 8.07 18.01
N ASP A 194 -3.19 7.04 17.63
CA ASP A 194 -2.99 6.22 16.44
C ASP A 194 -3.52 6.90 15.15
N GLY A 195 -3.88 8.18 15.20
CA GLY A 195 -4.36 8.94 14.05
C GLY A 195 -5.80 8.62 13.61
N LEU A 196 -6.45 7.64 14.25
CA LEU A 196 -7.85 7.28 14.06
C LEU A 196 -8.77 8.34 14.69
N ASN A 197 -10.08 8.10 14.71
CA ASN A 197 -11.05 8.95 15.40
C ASN A 197 -11.64 8.20 16.60
N ALA A 198 -11.47 8.71 17.82
CA ALA A 198 -11.97 8.04 19.02
C ALA A 198 -13.51 7.93 19.06
N ALA A 199 -14.23 8.85 18.40
CA ALA A 199 -15.69 8.80 18.31
C ALA A 199 -16.22 7.64 17.45
N ASP A 200 -15.36 6.98 16.65
CA ASP A 200 -15.72 5.77 15.91
C ASP A 200 -15.79 4.52 16.81
N TYR A 201 -15.25 4.59 18.04
CA TYR A 201 -15.09 3.46 18.95
C TYR A 201 -15.79 3.72 20.30
N PRO A 202 -17.14 3.78 20.33
CA PRO A 202 -17.90 4.19 21.51
C PRO A 202 -17.77 3.20 22.68
N THR A 203 -16.96 3.58 23.67
CA THR A 203 -16.78 2.78 24.90
C THR A 203 -17.99 2.89 25.83
N PRO A 204 -18.53 1.78 26.37
CA PRO A 204 -19.60 1.81 27.35
C PRO A 204 -19.12 2.31 28.72
N ASP A 205 -20.07 2.76 29.55
CA ASP A 205 -19.86 2.98 30.98
C ASP A 205 -20.46 1.82 31.79
N PHE A 206 -19.59 0.94 32.30
CA PHE A 206 -19.98 -0.18 33.15
C PHE A 206 -20.46 0.25 34.54
N ALA A 207 -20.10 1.45 35.04
CA ALA A 207 -20.59 1.94 36.32
C ALA A 207 -22.05 2.41 36.23
N ALA A 208 -22.47 2.92 35.07
CA ALA A 208 -23.85 3.26 34.76
C ALA A 208 -24.72 2.02 34.42
N ALA A 209 -24.10 0.90 34.04
CA ALA A 209 -24.79 -0.34 33.70
C ALA A 209 -25.20 -1.13 34.97
N THR A 210 -26.28 -0.72 35.62
CA THR A 210 -26.75 -1.32 36.89
C THR A 210 -27.68 -2.52 36.74
N THR A 211 -28.12 -2.85 35.52
CA THR A 211 -29.01 -4.00 35.25
C THR A 211 -28.32 -5.06 34.38
N PRO A 212 -28.70 -6.35 34.47
CA PRO A 212 -28.09 -7.40 33.64
C PRO A 212 -28.23 -7.16 32.13
N ASP A 213 -29.36 -6.59 31.69
CA ASP A 213 -29.56 -6.19 30.29
C ASP A 213 -28.59 -5.07 29.86
N ALA A 214 -28.37 -4.06 30.70
CA ALA A 214 -27.42 -2.98 30.43
C ALA A 214 -25.97 -3.46 30.44
N GLN A 215 -25.63 -4.39 31.33
CA GLN A 215 -24.29 -4.99 31.41
C GLN A 215 -24.00 -5.87 30.18
N ALA A 216 -24.97 -6.66 29.73
CA ALA A 216 -24.84 -7.46 28.50
C ALA A 216 -24.79 -6.57 27.23
N GLU A 217 -25.49 -5.43 27.19
CA GLU A 217 -25.34 -4.45 26.10
C GLU A 217 -23.98 -3.73 26.14
N ALA A 218 -23.44 -3.42 27.33
CA ALA A 218 -22.09 -2.87 27.50
C ALA A 218 -21.01 -3.87 27.05
N GLU A 219 -21.14 -5.13 27.45
CA GLU A 219 -20.27 -6.24 27.06
C GLU A 219 -20.15 -6.35 25.53
N LEU A 220 -21.28 -6.35 24.80
CA LEU A 220 -21.28 -6.42 23.34
C LEU A 220 -20.74 -5.15 22.67
N ARG A 221 -21.07 -3.95 23.17
CA ARG A 221 -20.55 -2.68 22.61
C ARG A 221 -19.04 -2.52 22.73
N LEU A 222 -18.44 -3.01 23.82
CA LEU A 222 -16.99 -2.98 23.96
C LEU A 222 -16.33 -3.98 23.00
N THR A 223 -16.95 -5.15 22.79
CA THR A 223 -16.49 -6.12 21.77
C THR A 223 -16.61 -5.57 20.34
N GLU A 224 -17.72 -4.90 19.97
CA GLU A 224 -17.90 -4.18 18.69
C GLU A 224 -16.78 -3.17 18.48
N SER A 225 -16.60 -2.24 19.43
CA SER A 225 -15.58 -1.18 19.32
C SER A 225 -14.14 -1.71 19.30
N MET A 226 -13.87 -2.83 19.99
CA MET A 226 -12.56 -3.49 19.96
C MET A 226 -12.27 -4.13 18.59
N LEU A 227 -13.24 -4.84 18.01
CA LEU A 227 -13.10 -5.45 16.69
C LEU A 227 -12.95 -4.39 15.60
N ASP A 228 -13.79 -3.35 15.63
CA ASP A 228 -13.71 -2.20 14.72
C ASP A 228 -12.34 -1.51 14.81
N TYR A 229 -11.81 -1.31 16.02
CA TYR A 229 -10.47 -0.75 16.19
C TYR A 229 -9.39 -1.66 15.62
N ALA A 230 -9.39 -2.96 15.95
CA ALA A 230 -8.37 -3.90 15.47
C ALA A 230 -8.36 -3.96 13.94
N ARG A 231 -9.55 -4.00 13.34
CA ARG A 231 -9.81 -3.99 11.90
C ARG A 231 -9.31 -2.70 11.23
N HIS A 232 -9.73 -1.53 11.72
CA HIS A 232 -9.28 -0.23 11.21
C HIS A 232 -7.77 0.01 11.44
N ALA A 233 -7.19 -0.46 12.55
CA ALA A 233 -5.76 -0.34 12.83
C ALA A 233 -4.92 -1.23 11.91
N GLN A 234 -5.39 -2.45 11.64
CA GLN A 234 -4.74 -3.41 10.74
C GLN A 234 -4.81 -2.94 9.29
N SER A 235 -6.01 -2.91 8.71
CA SER A 235 -6.21 -2.79 7.25
C SER A 235 -6.46 -1.36 6.77
N GLY A 236 -6.73 -0.42 7.68
CA GLY A 236 -7.18 0.94 7.38
C GLY A 236 -8.68 1.13 7.56
N ARG A 237 -9.12 2.38 7.71
CA ARG A 237 -10.53 2.80 7.75
C ARG A 237 -11.22 2.77 6.38
N MET A 238 -10.47 2.62 5.29
CA MET A 238 -11.00 2.40 3.95
C MET A 238 -10.10 1.51 3.11
N HIS A 239 -10.70 0.79 2.16
CA HIS A 239 -9.94 0.11 1.13
C HIS A 239 -9.27 1.14 0.21
N TYR A 240 -8.00 0.92 -0.14
CA TYR A 240 -7.25 1.84 -0.98
C TYR A 240 -7.92 2.08 -2.35
N SER A 241 -8.70 1.13 -2.89
CA SER A 241 -9.42 1.33 -4.16
C SER A 241 -10.58 2.33 -4.07
N ARG A 242 -11.01 2.75 -2.87
CA ARG A 242 -11.91 3.91 -2.67
C ARG A 242 -11.23 5.24 -3.06
N VAL A 243 -9.89 5.27 -3.01
CA VAL A 243 -9.05 6.44 -3.28
C VAL A 243 -8.70 6.50 -4.77
N SER A 244 -8.16 5.43 -5.34
CA SER A 244 -7.82 5.35 -6.76
C SER A 244 -7.68 3.90 -7.26
N ALA A 245 -7.88 3.70 -8.57
CA ALA A 245 -7.77 2.40 -9.25
C ALA A 245 -6.31 1.95 -9.48
N ASP A 246 -5.35 2.87 -9.40
CA ASP A 246 -3.92 2.66 -9.58
C ASP A 246 -3.18 2.35 -8.26
N ILE A 247 -3.90 1.91 -7.24
CA ILE A 247 -3.34 1.43 -5.97
C ILE A 247 -3.62 -0.08 -5.86
N SER A 248 -2.62 -0.86 -5.42
CA SER A 248 -2.70 -2.33 -5.33
C SER A 248 -1.69 -2.89 -4.33
N TYR A 249 -2.03 -2.86 -3.05
CA TYR A 249 -1.25 -3.52 -2.01
C TYR A 249 -1.83 -4.89 -1.63
N PRO A 250 -1.01 -5.86 -1.20
CA PRO A 250 -1.47 -7.10 -0.60
C PRO A 250 -2.40 -6.84 0.60
N GLU A 251 -3.64 -7.31 0.50
CA GLU A 251 -4.60 -7.26 1.60
C GLU A 251 -4.13 -8.14 2.76
N HIS A 252 -4.35 -7.68 3.99
CA HIS A 252 -4.00 -8.38 5.21
C HIS A 252 -5.15 -8.23 6.22
N PRO A 253 -6.32 -8.85 5.91
CA PRO A 253 -7.53 -8.74 6.73
C PRO A 253 -7.31 -9.33 8.13
N VAL A 254 -8.13 -8.86 9.08
CA VAL A 254 -8.15 -9.37 10.45
C VAL A 254 -9.09 -10.56 10.56
N ASP A 255 -8.63 -11.65 11.17
CA ASP A 255 -9.53 -12.67 11.70
C ASP A 255 -10.09 -12.22 13.06
N PRO A 256 -11.42 -11.99 13.19
CA PRO A 256 -12.02 -11.60 14.46
C PRO A 256 -11.84 -12.66 15.57
N VAL A 257 -11.68 -13.95 15.22
CA VAL A 257 -11.37 -15.01 16.20
C VAL A 257 -9.98 -14.78 16.79
N GLU A 258 -8.98 -14.45 15.98
CA GLU A 258 -7.64 -14.12 16.47
C GLU A 258 -7.66 -12.86 17.36
N VAL A 259 -8.44 -11.82 17.03
CA VAL A 259 -8.58 -10.63 17.91
C VAL A 259 -9.16 -11.02 19.27
N LEU A 260 -10.26 -11.77 19.27
CA LEU A 260 -10.92 -12.20 20.50
C LEU A 260 -9.97 -13.04 21.37
N ILE A 261 -9.22 -13.97 20.77
CA ILE A 261 -8.20 -14.77 21.48
C ILE A 261 -7.07 -13.89 21.99
N ASN A 262 -6.44 -13.10 21.13
CA ASN A 262 -5.26 -12.29 21.47
C ASN A 262 -5.56 -11.28 22.58
N VAL A 263 -6.67 -10.53 22.47
CA VAL A 263 -7.01 -9.49 23.45
C VAL A 263 -7.57 -10.10 24.75
N SER A 264 -8.33 -11.20 24.70
CA SER A 264 -8.84 -11.85 25.91
C SER A 264 -7.76 -12.59 26.71
N THR A 265 -6.76 -13.18 26.05
CA THR A 265 -5.70 -13.96 26.70
C THR A 265 -4.44 -13.15 27.05
N ALA A 266 -4.25 -11.98 26.44
CA ALA A 266 -3.11 -11.11 26.75
C ALA A 266 -3.08 -10.67 28.22
N ARG A 267 -1.85 -10.57 28.75
CA ARG A 267 -1.56 -9.94 30.06
C ARG A 267 -1.84 -8.42 30.02
N ASP A 268 -1.57 -7.79 28.88
CA ASP A 268 -1.92 -6.41 28.59
C ASP A 268 -2.74 -6.35 27.29
N ALA A 269 -4.04 -6.18 27.45
CA ALA A 269 -4.99 -6.07 26.35
C ALA A 269 -4.87 -4.73 25.59
N SER A 270 -4.36 -3.66 26.22
CA SER A 270 -4.10 -2.38 25.54
C SER A 270 -2.90 -2.50 24.60
N ALA A 271 -1.85 -3.21 25.02
CA ALA A 271 -0.68 -3.50 24.18
C ALA A 271 -1.03 -4.49 23.05
N ALA A 272 -1.80 -5.55 23.34
CA ALA A 272 -2.26 -6.49 22.31
C ALA A 272 -3.11 -5.79 21.25
N LEU A 273 -4.05 -4.93 21.66
CA LEU A 273 -4.87 -4.15 20.73
C LEU A 273 -4.04 -3.07 20.00
N ALA A 274 -3.04 -2.47 20.63
CA ALA A 274 -2.12 -1.53 19.97
C ALA A 274 -1.30 -2.20 18.85
N GLY A 275 -0.95 -3.48 19.01
CA GLY A 275 -0.14 -4.27 18.07
C GLY A 275 -0.74 -4.47 16.68
N TYR A 276 -2.04 -4.19 16.49
CA TYR A 276 -2.67 -4.18 15.17
C TYR A 276 -2.25 -2.97 14.32
N ASN A 277 -1.71 -1.89 14.91
CA ASN A 277 -1.18 -0.77 14.12
C ASN A 277 0.11 -1.14 13.38
N PRO A 278 0.47 -0.41 12.30
CA PRO A 278 1.67 -0.72 11.52
C PRO A 278 2.96 -0.73 12.37
N PRO A 279 3.78 -1.79 12.32
CA PRO A 279 5.00 -1.91 13.12
C PRO A 279 6.15 -1.02 12.63
N HIS A 280 6.02 -0.49 11.41
CA HIS A 280 7.06 0.24 10.69
C HIS A 280 7.54 1.51 11.43
N LYS A 281 8.86 1.72 11.49
CA LYS A 281 9.45 2.94 12.08
C LYS A 281 8.88 4.24 11.49
N GLY A 282 8.53 4.25 10.21
CA GLY A 282 7.88 5.40 9.57
C GLY A 282 6.51 5.75 10.16
N TYR A 283 5.68 4.74 10.47
CA TYR A 283 4.41 4.93 11.17
C TYR A 283 4.63 5.40 12.61
N GLN A 284 5.53 4.73 13.35
CA GLN A 284 5.81 5.08 14.75
C GLN A 284 6.40 6.50 14.89
N ALA A 285 7.25 6.92 13.96
CA ALA A 285 7.77 8.28 13.91
C ALA A 285 6.68 9.31 13.56
N LEU A 286 5.76 9.00 12.64
CA LEU A 286 4.58 9.84 12.38
C LEU A 286 3.64 9.91 13.58
N LYS A 287 3.45 8.82 14.33
CA LYS A 287 2.70 8.80 15.60
C LYS A 287 3.33 9.72 16.65
N ALA A 288 4.65 9.66 16.84
CA ALA A 288 5.38 10.58 17.72
C ALA A 288 5.23 12.04 17.26
N LYS A 289 5.37 12.32 15.95
CA LYS A 289 5.16 13.67 15.41
C LYS A 289 3.71 14.15 15.46
N LEU A 290 2.72 13.25 15.41
CA LEU A 290 1.32 13.59 15.65
C LEU A 290 1.10 14.03 17.11
N ALA A 291 1.72 13.34 18.07
CA ALA A 291 1.69 13.73 19.48
C ALA A 291 2.40 15.07 19.71
N GLU A 292 3.58 15.30 19.13
CA GLU A 292 4.26 16.61 19.15
C GLU A 292 3.39 17.72 18.54
N LEU A 293 2.82 17.51 17.34
CA LEU A 293 1.97 18.49 16.68
C LEU A 293 0.70 18.83 17.47
N ARG A 294 0.18 17.90 18.28
CA ARG A 294 -0.92 18.18 19.21
C ARG A 294 -0.43 18.90 20.45
N GLY A 295 0.59 18.39 21.15
CA GLY A 295 1.13 18.99 22.37
C GLY A 295 1.69 20.41 22.18
N VAL A 296 2.27 20.73 21.01
CA VAL A 296 2.70 22.08 20.62
C VAL A 296 1.52 23.03 20.32
N THR A 297 0.29 22.53 20.34
CA THR A 297 -0.96 23.32 20.20
C THR A 297 -2.05 22.97 21.22
N GLU A 298 -1.74 22.26 22.31
CA GLU A 298 -2.68 22.03 23.42
C GLU A 298 -2.50 23.06 24.54
N ASP A 299 -2.91 24.28 24.23
CA ASP A 299 -3.78 24.97 25.16
C ASP A 299 -5.22 24.63 24.76
N THR A 300 -5.75 23.53 25.29
CA THR A 300 -7.09 23.01 24.96
C THR A 300 -8.19 24.02 25.30
N SER A 301 -7.95 25.01 26.16
CA SER A 301 -8.87 26.11 26.43
C SER A 301 -9.12 27.03 25.22
N LYS A 302 -8.25 26.96 24.19
CA LYS A 302 -8.33 27.77 22.97
C LYS A 302 -9.00 27.06 21.80
N HIS A 303 -9.35 25.78 21.88
CA HIS A 303 -10.03 25.05 20.80
C HIS A 303 -11.55 25.05 21.01
N ILE A 304 -12.31 25.45 19.99
CA ILE A 304 -13.79 25.49 20.04
C ILE A 304 -14.34 24.27 19.30
N ALA A 305 -15.20 23.49 19.95
CA ALA A 305 -15.81 22.31 19.35
C ALA A 305 -16.87 22.68 18.29
N GLU A 306 -16.97 21.86 17.24
CA GLU A 306 -18.14 21.86 16.35
C GLU A 306 -19.39 21.39 17.12
N GLY A 307 -20.57 21.86 16.74
CA GLY A 307 -21.82 21.60 17.47
C GLY A 307 -22.98 22.44 16.94
N ASP A 308 -24.04 22.58 17.73
CA ASP A 308 -25.27 23.28 17.29
C ASP A 308 -25.02 24.75 16.89
N VAL A 309 -25.85 25.26 15.98
CA VAL A 309 -25.71 26.60 15.42
C VAL A 309 -26.16 27.65 16.43
N LEU A 310 -25.21 28.46 16.95
CA LEU A 310 -25.53 29.52 17.91
C LEU A 310 -25.86 30.83 17.21
N LYS A 311 -26.93 31.49 17.64
CA LYS A 311 -27.38 32.78 17.09
C LYS A 311 -27.98 33.66 18.18
N PHE A 312 -27.79 34.97 18.02
CA PHE A 312 -28.45 36.00 18.82
C PHE A 312 -29.47 36.75 17.97
N VAL A 313 -30.70 36.91 18.47
CA VAL A 313 -31.77 37.67 17.78
C VAL A 313 -32.10 38.91 18.60
N LYS A 314 -31.84 40.10 18.04
CA LYS A 314 -32.14 41.40 18.67
C LYS A 314 -33.68 41.59 18.81
N PRO A 315 -34.16 42.20 19.91
CA PRO A 315 -35.57 42.57 20.05
C PRO A 315 -36.01 43.49 18.91
N THR A 316 -37.27 43.36 18.48
CA THR A 316 -37.87 44.21 17.44
C THR A 316 -39.26 44.66 17.89
N LYS A 317 -39.82 45.69 17.24
CA LYS A 317 -41.21 46.14 17.48
C LYS A 317 -42.29 45.04 17.29
N LYS A 318 -41.95 43.89 16.70
CA LYS A 318 -42.83 42.72 16.52
C LYS A 318 -42.51 41.54 17.42
N ASN A 319 -41.35 41.53 18.09
CA ASN A 319 -40.99 40.49 19.05
C ASN A 319 -40.05 41.09 20.11
N ALA A 320 -40.58 41.30 21.32
CA ALA A 320 -39.88 41.99 22.41
C ALA A 320 -38.83 41.12 23.11
N ASN A 321 -38.91 39.79 23.00
CA ASN A 321 -38.03 38.87 23.70
C ASN A 321 -36.81 38.52 22.82
N PRO A 322 -35.58 38.82 23.26
CA PRO A 322 -34.39 38.39 22.53
C PRO A 322 -34.24 36.86 22.62
N VAL A 323 -33.76 36.25 21.53
CA VAL A 323 -33.30 34.85 21.58
C VAL A 323 -31.81 34.87 21.91
N VAL A 324 -31.49 34.39 23.11
CA VAL A 324 -30.13 34.18 23.62
C VAL A 324 -29.98 32.67 23.84
N MET A 325 -28.95 32.06 23.26
CA MET A 325 -28.66 30.63 23.42
C MET A 325 -27.56 30.46 24.46
N GLU A 326 -27.61 29.37 25.23
CA GLU A 326 -26.57 29.00 26.19
C GLU A 326 -25.80 27.77 25.68
N ASP A 327 -24.47 27.81 25.75
CA ASP A 327 -23.60 26.74 25.28
C ASP A 327 -22.23 26.78 25.98
N GLU A 328 -21.70 25.61 26.33
CA GLU A 328 -20.39 25.43 26.99
C GLU A 328 -19.21 25.99 26.18
N ARG A 329 -19.38 26.19 24.86
CA ARG A 329 -18.36 26.74 23.95
C ARG A 329 -18.21 28.26 24.06
N VAL A 330 -19.18 28.98 24.61
CA VAL A 330 -19.19 30.45 24.57
C VAL A 330 -18.06 31.11 25.38
N PRO A 331 -17.64 30.62 26.56
CA PRO A 331 -16.48 31.18 27.27
C PRO A 331 -15.18 31.08 26.45
N ALA A 332 -14.94 29.95 25.78
CA ALA A 332 -13.80 29.77 24.88
C ALA A 332 -13.91 30.70 23.65
N LEU A 333 -15.12 30.89 23.11
CA LEU A 333 -15.38 31.84 22.03
C LEU A 333 -15.12 33.30 22.43
N ARG A 334 -15.52 33.71 23.64
CA ARG A 334 -15.25 35.05 24.19
C ARG A 334 -13.75 35.31 24.29
N ALA A 335 -13.01 34.37 24.89
CA ALA A 335 -11.55 34.46 25.02
C ALA A 335 -10.87 34.56 23.63
N LYS A 336 -11.31 33.77 22.66
CA LYS A 336 -10.73 33.71 21.32
C LYS A 336 -11.05 34.91 20.43
N LEU A 337 -12.18 35.57 20.67
CA LEU A 337 -12.59 36.80 19.99
C LEU A 337 -12.22 38.08 20.75
N HIS A 338 -11.48 37.96 21.86
CA HIS A 338 -11.09 39.06 22.75
C HIS A 338 -12.28 39.85 23.32
N VAL A 339 -13.40 39.16 23.58
CA VAL A 339 -14.56 39.71 24.30
C VAL A 339 -14.27 39.61 25.80
N ALA A 340 -13.72 40.68 26.37
CA ALA A 340 -13.35 40.73 27.79
C ALA A 340 -14.57 40.80 28.74
N GLU A 341 -15.72 41.27 28.25
CA GLU A 341 -16.95 41.35 29.02
C GLU A 341 -17.53 39.96 29.30
N ASN A 342 -17.84 39.69 30.57
CA ASN A 342 -18.47 38.44 31.03
C ASN A 342 -17.76 37.18 30.52
N ALA A 343 -16.43 37.13 30.62
CA ALA A 343 -15.58 36.10 29.99
C ALA A 343 -15.96 34.63 30.29
N ALA A 344 -16.58 34.35 31.44
CA ALA A 344 -17.04 33.00 31.82
C ALA A 344 -18.52 32.71 31.49
N ASP A 345 -19.23 33.64 30.86
CA ASP A 345 -20.66 33.52 30.57
C ASP A 345 -20.93 32.64 29.34
N LYS A 346 -21.83 31.66 29.53
CA LYS A 346 -22.25 30.67 28.52
C LYS A 346 -23.28 31.21 27.52
N ARG A 347 -23.81 32.41 27.75
CA ARG A 347 -24.82 33.04 26.87
C ARG A 347 -24.18 33.64 25.63
N TYR A 348 -24.63 33.21 24.45
CA TYR A 348 -24.31 33.79 23.15
C TYR A 348 -25.08 35.12 22.98
N ASP A 349 -24.51 36.18 23.54
CA ASP A 349 -25.12 37.51 23.61
C ASP A 349 -24.82 38.41 22.39
N ALA A 350 -25.22 39.68 22.48
CA ALA A 350 -24.98 40.69 21.46
C ALA A 350 -23.49 40.94 21.18
N ALA A 351 -22.65 40.96 22.23
CA ALA A 351 -21.22 41.25 22.10
C ALA A 351 -20.49 40.09 21.41
N VAL A 352 -20.82 38.85 21.78
CA VAL A 352 -20.32 37.64 21.12
C VAL A 352 -20.77 37.58 19.66
N ALA A 353 -22.06 37.82 19.38
CA ALA A 353 -22.58 37.80 18.00
C ALA A 353 -21.99 38.90 17.10
N ASP A 354 -21.76 40.09 17.64
CA ASP A 354 -21.15 41.21 16.91
C ASP A 354 -19.64 40.96 16.70
N ALA A 355 -18.94 40.32 17.65
CA ALA A 355 -17.55 39.87 17.49
C ALA A 355 -17.40 38.73 16.45
N VAL A 356 -18.30 37.73 16.46
CA VAL A 356 -18.36 36.67 15.43
C VAL A 356 -18.59 37.29 14.05
N ARG A 357 -19.48 38.29 13.93
CA ARG A 357 -19.73 38.98 12.66
C ARG A 357 -18.50 39.71 12.14
N LYS A 358 -17.74 40.38 13.02
CA LYS A 358 -16.48 41.04 12.70
C LYS A 358 -15.42 40.03 12.23
N PHE A 359 -15.29 38.89 12.93
CA PHE A 359 -14.40 37.82 12.54
C PHE A 359 -14.74 37.25 11.16
N GLN A 360 -16.01 36.92 10.91
CA GLN A 360 -16.48 36.41 9.60
C GLN A 360 -16.12 37.37 8.47
N SER A 361 -16.41 38.67 8.64
CA SER A 361 -16.09 39.72 7.67
C SER A 361 -14.58 39.90 7.42
N SER A 362 -13.72 39.47 8.35
CA SER A 362 -12.26 39.58 8.23
C SER A 362 -11.59 38.29 7.70
N ASN A 363 -12.37 37.24 7.43
CA ASN A 363 -11.90 35.91 7.01
C ASN A 363 -12.70 35.37 5.80
N ASP A 364 -13.21 36.28 4.94
CA ASP A 364 -13.97 35.97 3.73
C ASP A 364 -15.22 35.08 3.94
N LEU A 365 -15.78 35.08 5.15
CA LEU A 365 -17.03 34.40 5.47
C LEU A 365 -18.22 35.37 5.41
N LYS A 366 -19.42 34.83 5.15
CA LYS A 366 -20.65 35.62 5.20
C LYS A 366 -20.86 36.15 6.62
N ALA A 367 -20.79 37.47 6.78
CA ALA A 367 -20.88 38.18 8.05
C ALA A 367 -22.31 38.15 8.65
N THR A 368 -22.74 36.99 9.13
CA THR A 368 -24.07 36.75 9.73
C THR A 368 -24.11 37.06 11.23
N GLY A 369 -22.99 36.89 11.94
CA GLY A 369 -22.96 36.86 13.41
C GLY A 369 -23.53 35.57 14.01
N VAL A 370 -23.78 34.56 13.16
CA VAL A 370 -24.18 33.20 13.56
C VAL A 370 -22.94 32.33 13.65
N LEU A 371 -22.77 31.58 14.74
CA LEU A 371 -21.70 30.60 14.88
C LEU A 371 -22.13 29.28 14.27
N ASP A 372 -21.70 29.03 13.04
CA ASP A 372 -21.79 27.74 12.37
C ASP A 372 -20.44 27.01 12.35
N ASN A 373 -20.44 25.72 11.98
CA ASN A 373 -19.20 24.93 11.96
C ASN A 373 -18.17 25.45 10.95
N ALA A 374 -18.58 26.17 9.90
CA ALA A 374 -17.63 26.83 8.98
C ALA A 374 -16.87 27.95 9.70
N THR A 375 -17.58 28.75 10.49
CA THR A 375 -17.02 29.81 11.33
C THR A 375 -16.17 29.24 12.47
N VAL A 376 -16.59 28.15 13.12
CA VAL A 376 -15.79 27.45 14.15
C VAL A 376 -14.46 26.94 13.57
N ARG A 377 -14.47 26.31 12.38
CA ARG A 377 -13.24 25.87 11.70
C ARG A 377 -12.32 27.04 11.35
N ALA A 378 -12.86 28.15 10.86
CA ALA A 378 -12.08 29.35 10.59
C ALA A 378 -11.49 29.96 11.88
N LEU A 379 -12.28 30.03 12.97
CA LEU A 379 -11.84 30.47 14.29
C LEU A 379 -10.73 29.60 14.85
N ASN A 380 -10.73 28.29 14.60
CA ASN A 380 -9.67 27.39 15.03
C ASN A 380 -8.34 27.65 14.30
N GLY A 381 -8.41 28.19 13.08
CA GLY A 381 -7.27 28.80 12.39
C GLY A 381 -6.32 27.77 11.76
N PRO A 382 -5.85 27.98 10.52
CA PRO A 382 -4.94 27.05 9.88
C PRO A 382 -3.50 27.27 10.36
N ARG A 383 -2.97 26.40 11.24
CA ARG A 383 -1.49 26.28 11.39
C ARG A 383 -0.93 24.90 11.76
N ASN A 384 -1.68 24.06 12.49
CA ASN A 384 -1.36 22.64 12.62
C ASN A 384 -2.44 21.70 12.08
N ASP A 385 -3.73 22.07 12.03
CA ASP A 385 -4.83 21.21 11.55
C ASP A 385 -4.55 20.55 10.20
N ARG A 386 -4.12 21.32 9.19
CA ARG A 386 -3.75 20.78 7.88
C ARG A 386 -2.52 19.85 7.94
N LYS A 387 -1.56 20.12 8.82
CA LYS A 387 -0.38 19.25 9.02
C LYS A 387 -0.76 17.95 9.72
N ILE A 388 -1.61 18.04 10.75
CA ILE A 388 -2.18 16.93 11.50
C ILE A 388 -3.02 16.06 10.55
N ASP A 389 -3.88 16.65 9.72
CA ASP A 389 -4.65 15.96 8.69
C ASP A 389 -3.76 15.22 7.69
N ILE A 390 -2.70 15.88 7.17
CA ILE A 390 -1.74 15.22 6.26
C ILE A 390 -0.99 14.10 7.00
N VAL A 391 -0.54 14.30 8.24
CA VAL A 391 0.10 13.23 9.05
C VAL A 391 -0.84 12.05 9.24
N ARG A 392 -2.12 12.29 9.56
CA ARG A 392 -3.15 11.23 9.68
C ARG A 392 -3.39 10.50 8.36
N VAL A 393 -3.44 11.21 7.23
CA VAL A 393 -3.54 10.62 5.89
C VAL A 393 -2.35 9.69 5.61
N ASN A 394 -1.13 10.08 5.99
CA ASN A 394 0.06 9.25 5.74
C ASN A 394 0.17 8.09 6.75
N MET A 395 -0.27 8.28 8.01
CA MET A 395 -0.48 7.17 8.96
C MET A 395 -1.52 6.16 8.46
N GLU A 396 -2.56 6.62 7.77
CA GLU A 396 -3.55 5.76 7.13
C GLU A 396 -2.94 4.97 5.96
N ARG A 397 -2.14 5.61 5.09
CA ARG A 397 -1.40 4.91 4.02
C ARG A 397 -0.46 3.83 4.54
N TRP A 398 0.16 4.03 5.71
CA TRP A 398 0.98 3.01 6.36
C TRP A 398 0.19 1.74 6.75
N ARG A 399 -1.14 1.82 6.89
CA ARG A 399 -1.99 0.65 7.15
C ARG A 399 -2.24 -0.20 5.92
N TRP A 400 -2.20 0.39 4.73
CA TRP A 400 -2.38 -0.37 3.48
C TRP A 400 -1.14 -1.16 3.08
N LEU A 401 0.03 -0.84 3.64
CA LEU A 401 1.29 -1.54 3.35
C LEU A 401 1.37 -2.89 4.08
N PRO A 402 2.00 -3.92 3.47
CA PRO A 402 2.26 -5.19 4.13
C PRO A 402 2.98 -5.01 5.46
N ARG A 403 2.66 -5.84 6.46
CA ARG A 403 3.30 -5.83 7.78
C ARG A 403 4.77 -6.26 7.76
N GLU A 404 5.19 -6.95 6.70
CA GLU A 404 6.57 -7.31 6.42
C GLU A 404 6.95 -6.71 5.06
N LEU A 405 7.71 -5.60 5.07
CA LEU A 405 8.12 -4.91 3.84
C LEU A 405 9.23 -5.64 3.06
N GLY A 406 9.98 -6.52 3.73
CA GLY A 406 11.21 -7.12 3.23
C GLY A 406 11.31 -8.63 3.38
N ALA A 407 12.21 -9.22 2.62
CA ALA A 407 12.41 -10.67 2.59
C ALA A 407 13.36 -11.10 3.71
N LYS A 408 12.83 -11.83 4.70
CA LYS A 408 13.60 -12.41 5.83
C LYS A 408 14.85 -13.17 5.39
N ALA A 409 14.75 -13.95 4.31
CA ALA A 409 15.87 -14.71 3.73
C ALA A 409 17.03 -13.83 3.21
N LEU A 410 16.82 -12.52 3.05
CA LEU A 410 17.83 -11.53 2.64
C LEU A 410 18.20 -10.56 3.77
N GLY A 411 17.89 -10.90 5.04
CA GLY A 411 18.07 -10.02 6.18
C GLY A 411 17.09 -8.84 6.16
N ASP A 412 15.82 -9.13 5.86
CA ASP A 412 14.74 -8.14 5.69
C ASP A 412 15.09 -7.07 4.64
N ALA A 413 15.68 -7.48 3.53
CA ALA A 413 15.99 -6.58 2.43
C ALA A 413 14.73 -6.21 1.63
N TYR A 414 14.60 -4.94 1.27
CA TYR A 414 13.56 -4.42 0.38
C TYR A 414 13.95 -3.12 -0.30
N VAL A 415 13.27 -2.86 -1.41
CA VAL A 415 13.25 -1.58 -2.09
C VAL A 415 12.01 -0.81 -1.64
N ILE A 416 12.15 0.48 -1.37
CA ILE A 416 11.02 1.40 -1.16
C ILE A 416 11.19 2.66 -2.01
N LEU A 417 10.14 3.02 -2.76
CA LEU A 417 10.04 4.24 -3.54
C LEU A 417 8.97 5.13 -2.93
N ASN A 418 9.27 6.40 -2.69
CA ASN A 418 8.27 7.40 -2.31
C ASN A 418 8.02 8.35 -3.47
N ILE A 419 6.84 8.24 -4.09
CA ILE A 419 6.45 8.95 -5.32
C ILE A 419 6.60 10.49 -5.16
N PRO A 420 5.93 11.17 -4.21
CA PRO A 420 6.01 12.63 -4.04
C PRO A 420 7.35 13.15 -3.49
N ASP A 421 8.20 12.30 -2.91
CA ASP A 421 9.59 12.65 -2.55
C ASP A 421 10.58 12.40 -3.72
N TYR A 422 10.12 11.70 -4.76
CA TYR A 422 10.91 11.31 -5.94
C TYR A 422 12.23 10.63 -5.56
N SER A 423 12.19 9.77 -4.54
CA SER A 423 13.32 9.02 -4.00
C SER A 423 13.07 7.51 -4.02
N LEU A 424 14.15 6.76 -4.21
CA LEU A 424 14.21 5.31 -4.20
C LEU A 424 15.30 4.89 -3.21
N LYS A 425 14.97 3.95 -2.32
CA LYS A 425 15.86 3.48 -1.26
C LYS A 425 15.96 1.96 -1.30
N LEU A 426 17.17 1.46 -1.07
CA LEU A 426 17.42 0.06 -0.73
C LEU A 426 17.62 -0.03 0.77
N MET A 427 16.81 -0.86 1.41
CA MET A 427 16.77 -1.09 2.85
C MET A 427 17.17 -2.53 3.16
N GLN A 428 17.78 -2.75 4.32
CA GLN A 428 18.02 -4.07 4.88
C GLN A 428 17.73 -4.00 6.39
N GLY A 429 16.63 -4.63 6.80
CA GLY A 429 15.96 -4.30 8.06
C GLY A 429 15.65 -2.81 8.15
N ASP A 430 16.08 -2.17 9.23
CA ASP A 430 15.93 -0.73 9.44
C ASP A 430 17.04 0.12 8.78
N LYS A 431 18.07 -0.49 8.21
CA LYS A 431 19.23 0.24 7.66
C LYS A 431 18.97 0.65 6.22
N GLN A 432 19.06 1.95 5.93
CA GLN A 432 19.17 2.44 4.55
C GLN A 432 20.55 2.08 4.00
N VAL A 433 20.61 1.07 3.13
CA VAL A 433 21.84 0.62 2.46
C VAL A 433 22.24 1.62 1.37
N TRP A 434 21.27 2.09 0.60
CA TRP A 434 21.52 3.02 -0.52
C TRP A 434 20.28 3.85 -0.84
N THR A 435 20.47 4.98 -1.53
CA THR A 435 19.36 5.84 -2.00
C THR A 435 19.72 6.57 -3.30
N THR A 436 18.72 6.88 -4.12
CA THR A 436 18.87 7.62 -5.38
C THR A 436 17.62 8.43 -5.73
N ARG A 437 17.75 9.37 -6.67
CA ARG A 437 16.61 10.13 -7.22
C ARG A 437 15.94 9.33 -8.32
N VAL A 438 14.63 9.47 -8.43
CA VAL A 438 13.83 8.91 -9.53
C VAL A 438 13.04 9.98 -10.29
N VAL A 439 12.59 9.63 -11.50
CA VAL A 439 11.53 10.33 -12.24
C VAL A 439 10.34 9.39 -12.32
N VAL A 440 9.16 9.89 -11.97
CA VAL A 440 7.89 9.14 -11.85
C VAL A 440 6.87 9.65 -12.88
N GLY A 441 5.69 9.02 -12.89
CA GLY A 441 4.59 9.32 -13.79
C GLY A 441 4.05 10.74 -13.69
N LYS A 442 3.61 11.31 -14.82
CA LYS A 442 2.85 12.58 -14.86
C LYS A 442 1.49 12.41 -14.13
N PRO A 443 0.94 13.45 -13.49
CA PRO A 443 -0.40 13.39 -12.90
C PRO A 443 -1.50 12.99 -13.90
N GLY A 444 -2.58 12.37 -13.41
CA GLY A 444 -3.67 11.87 -14.24
C GLY A 444 -3.42 10.47 -14.79
N LYS A 445 -3.72 10.22 -16.07
CA LYS A 445 -3.68 8.88 -16.72
C LYS A 445 -2.31 8.18 -16.72
N HIS A 446 -1.26 8.91 -16.36
CA HIS A 446 0.13 8.45 -16.38
C HIS A 446 0.75 8.39 -14.98
N ALA A 447 -0.06 8.51 -13.92
CA ALA A 447 0.40 8.45 -12.55
C ALA A 447 1.13 7.12 -12.30
N THR A 448 2.23 7.17 -11.54
CA THR A 448 2.87 5.94 -11.06
C THR A 448 1.92 5.23 -10.09
N PRO A 449 1.61 3.94 -10.32
CA PRO A 449 0.76 3.18 -9.43
C PRO A 449 1.45 2.93 -8.08
N GLU A 450 0.65 2.86 -7.02
CA GLU A 450 1.09 2.39 -5.71
C GLU A 450 0.91 0.88 -5.63
N LEU A 451 1.95 0.14 -5.21
CA LEU A 451 1.90 -1.32 -5.16
C LEU A 451 3.02 -1.90 -4.27
N THR A 452 2.87 -3.16 -3.88
CA THR A 452 4.00 -3.98 -3.40
C THR A 452 4.10 -5.23 -4.23
N GLU A 453 5.25 -5.44 -4.86
CA GLU A 453 5.55 -6.59 -5.73
C GLU A 453 6.98 -7.07 -5.52
N THR A 454 7.39 -8.16 -6.16
CA THR A 454 8.74 -8.70 -6.01
C THR A 454 9.61 -8.57 -7.26
N MET A 455 10.81 -8.01 -7.12
CA MET A 455 11.82 -7.93 -8.19
C MET A 455 12.46 -9.30 -8.38
N LYS A 456 12.32 -9.86 -9.58
CA LYS A 456 12.74 -11.22 -9.93
C LYS A 456 14.05 -11.25 -10.71
N PHE A 457 14.33 -10.24 -11.53
CA PHE A 457 15.55 -10.17 -12.35
C PHE A 457 15.86 -8.76 -12.87
N ILE A 458 17.12 -8.52 -13.23
CA ILE A 458 17.59 -7.32 -13.92
C ILE A 458 17.87 -7.67 -15.40
N THR A 459 17.48 -6.82 -16.33
CA THR A 459 17.84 -6.91 -17.76
C THR A 459 18.81 -5.77 -18.09
N VAL A 460 20.07 -6.11 -18.38
CA VAL A 460 21.06 -5.19 -18.97
C VAL A 460 20.86 -5.17 -20.49
N ASN A 461 21.07 -4.01 -21.12
CA ASN A 461 20.79 -3.74 -22.53
C ASN A 461 19.35 -4.09 -22.97
N PRO A 462 18.30 -3.62 -22.28
CA PRO A 462 16.93 -4.05 -22.57
C PRO A 462 16.43 -3.58 -23.96
N THR A 463 15.77 -4.47 -24.70
CA THR A 463 14.87 -4.06 -25.79
C THR A 463 13.65 -3.39 -25.18
N TRP A 464 13.28 -2.22 -25.70
CA TRP A 464 12.03 -1.59 -25.33
C TRP A 464 10.92 -2.07 -26.25
N ASN A 465 10.01 -2.90 -25.74
CA ASN A 465 8.74 -3.17 -26.41
C ASN A 465 7.77 -2.05 -26.04
N VAL A 466 7.33 -1.25 -27.01
CA VAL A 466 6.50 -0.08 -26.75
C VAL A 466 5.10 -0.53 -26.34
N PRO A 467 4.56 -0.06 -25.20
CA PRO A 467 3.19 -0.36 -24.78
C PRO A 467 2.16 0.06 -25.84
N PRO A 468 1.07 -0.72 -26.06
CA PRO A 468 0.05 -0.40 -27.05
C PRO A 468 -0.54 1.01 -26.90
N SER A 469 -0.71 1.49 -25.66
CA SER A 469 -1.17 2.85 -25.37
C SER A 469 -0.29 3.93 -25.99
N ILE A 470 1.04 3.77 -25.94
CA ILE A 470 2.01 4.72 -26.54
C ILE A 470 2.02 4.56 -28.07
N ILE A 471 1.93 3.32 -28.59
CA ILE A 471 1.80 3.08 -30.04
C ILE A 471 0.60 3.85 -30.60
N TYR A 472 -0.60 3.64 -30.04
CA TYR A 472 -1.83 4.20 -30.59
C TYR A 472 -2.02 5.70 -30.33
N ASN A 473 -1.59 6.23 -29.17
CA ASN A 473 -1.84 7.63 -28.81
C ASN A 473 -0.67 8.58 -29.13
N GLU A 474 0.54 8.07 -29.37
CA GLU A 474 1.73 8.90 -29.61
C GLU A 474 2.39 8.57 -30.96
N TYR A 475 2.83 7.32 -31.18
CA TYR A 475 3.63 6.99 -32.36
C TYR A 475 2.87 6.92 -33.67
N LEU A 476 1.65 6.39 -33.70
CA LEU A 476 0.87 6.38 -34.96
C LEU A 476 0.39 7.77 -35.37
N PRO A 477 -0.07 8.66 -34.47
CA PRO A 477 -0.25 10.08 -34.78
C PRO A 477 1.03 10.75 -35.29
N ALA A 478 2.19 10.45 -34.71
CA ALA A 478 3.48 10.98 -35.17
C ALA A 478 3.85 10.46 -36.58
N LEU A 479 3.68 9.17 -36.84
CA LEU A 479 3.97 8.54 -38.13
C LEU A 479 3.05 9.06 -39.26
N ALA A 480 1.82 9.46 -38.92
CA ALA A 480 0.91 10.12 -39.86
C ALA A 480 1.34 11.56 -40.22
N GLN A 481 2.14 12.21 -39.37
CA GLN A 481 2.71 13.54 -39.63
C GLN A 481 4.08 13.45 -40.32
N ASP A 482 4.91 12.47 -39.94
CA ASP A 482 6.25 12.24 -40.47
C ASP A 482 6.55 10.73 -40.57
N PRO A 483 6.50 10.14 -41.79
CA PRO A 483 6.79 8.73 -42.02
C PRO A 483 8.19 8.28 -41.58
N THR A 484 9.16 9.20 -41.43
CA THR A 484 10.55 8.89 -41.05
C THR A 484 10.80 8.91 -39.54
N VAL A 485 9.79 9.29 -38.74
CA VAL A 485 9.96 9.53 -37.29
C VAL A 485 10.50 8.32 -36.53
N LEU A 486 10.04 7.11 -36.87
CA LEU A 486 10.44 5.88 -36.17
C LEU A 486 11.92 5.54 -36.43
N ASP A 487 12.36 5.61 -37.70
CA ASP A 487 13.75 5.33 -38.07
C ASP A 487 14.72 6.31 -37.42
N ARG A 488 14.40 7.61 -37.37
CA ARG A 488 15.22 8.62 -36.67
C ARG A 488 15.31 8.38 -35.16
N MET A 489 14.30 7.74 -34.57
CA MET A 489 14.30 7.31 -33.16
C MET A 489 14.91 5.91 -32.95
N GLY A 490 15.33 5.23 -34.01
CA GLY A 490 15.83 3.85 -33.96
C GLY A 490 14.75 2.81 -33.63
N LEU A 491 13.47 3.15 -33.80
CA LEU A 491 12.32 2.30 -33.52
C LEU A 491 12.02 1.41 -34.74
N LYS A 492 11.88 0.11 -34.50
CA LYS A 492 11.47 -0.88 -35.51
C LYS A 492 9.97 -1.08 -35.44
N LEU A 493 9.28 -0.91 -36.57
CA LEU A 493 7.88 -1.30 -36.73
C LEU A 493 7.81 -2.72 -37.30
N ALA A 494 7.01 -3.57 -36.67
CA ALA A 494 6.65 -4.90 -37.15
C ALA A 494 5.12 -5.06 -37.12
N ARG A 495 4.56 -5.71 -38.14
CA ARG A 495 3.17 -6.14 -38.16
C ARG A 495 3.11 -7.64 -37.91
N ALA A 496 2.37 -8.06 -36.90
CA ALA A 496 2.17 -9.48 -36.60
C ALA A 496 1.07 -10.09 -37.49
N ALA A 497 1.00 -11.42 -37.54
CA ALA A 497 0.08 -12.16 -38.41
C ALA A 497 -1.42 -11.89 -38.10
N ASP A 498 -1.75 -11.50 -36.86
CA ASP A 498 -3.09 -11.06 -36.43
C ASP A 498 -3.43 -9.59 -36.83
N GLY A 499 -2.52 -8.96 -37.60
CA GLY A 499 -2.60 -7.57 -38.02
C GLY A 499 -2.31 -6.55 -36.90
N SER A 500 -1.84 -6.99 -35.72
CA SER A 500 -1.41 -6.06 -34.66
C SER A 500 -0.09 -5.37 -35.02
N ILE A 501 0.07 -4.13 -34.58
CA ILE A 501 1.29 -3.33 -34.78
C ILE A 501 2.13 -3.47 -33.51
N ARG A 502 3.39 -3.86 -33.68
CA ARG A 502 4.42 -3.87 -32.63
C ARG A 502 5.48 -2.85 -33.01
N ILE A 503 5.81 -1.97 -32.07
CA ILE A 503 6.96 -1.08 -32.18
C ILE A 503 7.95 -1.48 -31.09
N SER A 504 9.22 -1.65 -31.44
CA SER A 504 10.27 -1.92 -30.47
C SER A 504 11.54 -1.10 -30.74
N GLN A 505 12.25 -0.74 -29.68
CA GLN A 505 13.56 -0.11 -29.77
C GLN A 505 14.62 -1.14 -29.36
N PRO A 506 15.61 -1.45 -30.23
CA PRO A 506 16.69 -2.37 -29.90
C PRO A 506 17.60 -1.77 -28.82
N PRO A 507 18.49 -2.59 -28.21
CA PRO A 507 19.42 -2.09 -27.21
C PRO A 507 20.40 -1.05 -27.77
N GLY A 508 20.65 0.02 -27.01
CA GLY A 508 21.53 1.12 -27.40
C GLY A 508 21.46 2.31 -26.45
N GLU A 509 22.25 3.36 -26.70
CA GLU A 509 22.32 4.55 -25.82
C GLU A 509 21.08 5.43 -25.89
N ALA A 510 20.48 5.54 -27.07
CA ALA A 510 19.23 6.26 -27.30
C ALA A 510 17.97 5.45 -26.91
N ASN A 511 18.13 4.25 -26.33
CA ASN A 511 17.00 3.43 -25.93
C ASN A 511 16.23 4.11 -24.79
N ALA A 512 14.90 4.21 -24.87
CA ALA A 512 14.08 4.92 -23.89
C ALA A 512 14.10 4.29 -22.49
N LEU A 513 14.44 2.99 -22.39
CA LEU A 513 14.69 2.27 -21.13
C LEU A 513 16.14 2.42 -20.62
N GLY A 514 16.96 3.17 -21.34
CA GLY A 514 18.39 3.29 -21.11
C GLY A 514 19.10 1.93 -21.19
N ARG A 515 20.10 1.73 -20.32
CA ARG A 515 20.96 0.56 -20.31
C ARG A 515 20.51 -0.57 -19.39
N ILE A 516 19.60 -0.34 -18.45
CA ILE A 516 19.17 -1.35 -17.45
C ILE A 516 17.66 -1.25 -17.15
N ARG A 517 16.95 -2.38 -17.12
CA ARG A 517 15.57 -2.53 -16.62
C ARG A 517 15.54 -3.46 -15.40
N PHE A 518 14.76 -3.10 -14.38
CA PHE A 518 14.61 -3.84 -13.13
C PHE A 518 13.18 -4.42 -13.08
N ASN A 519 13.05 -5.74 -13.09
CA ASN A 519 11.78 -6.40 -13.41
C ASN A 519 11.09 -6.95 -12.16
N PHE A 520 9.94 -6.37 -11.82
CA PHE A 520 8.96 -6.87 -10.86
C PHE A 520 7.62 -7.00 -11.59
N PRO A 521 7.28 -8.17 -12.17
CA PRO A 521 6.05 -8.36 -12.93
C PRO A 521 4.81 -7.98 -12.09
N ASN A 522 3.87 -7.23 -12.67
CA ASN A 522 2.72 -6.67 -11.97
C ASN A 522 1.59 -6.31 -12.94
N LYS A 523 0.36 -6.19 -12.41
CA LYS A 523 -0.86 -5.92 -13.21
C LYS A 523 -0.88 -4.58 -13.96
N PHE A 524 -0.06 -3.61 -13.57
CA PHE A 524 0.04 -2.31 -14.22
C PHE A 524 1.13 -2.25 -15.31
N LEU A 525 1.91 -3.32 -15.48
CA LEU A 525 3.01 -3.43 -16.44
C LEU A 525 4.11 -2.36 -16.28
N VAL A 526 4.23 -1.76 -15.09
CA VAL A 526 5.28 -0.76 -14.78
C VAL A 526 6.56 -1.44 -14.30
N TYR A 527 7.69 -0.76 -14.45
CA TYR A 527 9.01 -1.22 -13.97
C TYR A 527 9.89 -0.04 -13.59
N GLN A 528 10.99 -0.33 -12.90
CA GLN A 528 12.08 0.63 -12.71
C GLN A 528 13.09 0.45 -13.86
N HIS A 529 13.66 1.53 -14.38
CA HIS A 529 14.59 1.44 -15.51
C HIS A 529 15.53 2.66 -15.61
N ASP A 530 16.54 2.57 -16.46
CA ASP A 530 17.43 3.68 -16.81
C ASP A 530 16.77 4.64 -17.82
N THR A 531 17.43 5.75 -18.18
CA THR A 531 16.95 6.69 -19.18
C THR A 531 18.10 7.50 -19.80
N PRO A 532 18.05 7.82 -21.11
CA PRO A 532 18.95 8.79 -21.73
C PRO A 532 18.70 10.22 -21.22
N ASP A 533 17.49 10.53 -20.73
CA ASP A 533 17.08 11.86 -20.25
C ASP A 533 17.64 12.20 -18.85
N LYS A 534 18.94 12.00 -18.65
CA LYS A 534 19.63 12.20 -17.35
C LYS A 534 19.44 13.61 -16.77
N HIS A 535 19.21 14.61 -17.62
CA HIS A 535 18.96 15.99 -17.20
C HIS A 535 17.68 16.15 -16.34
N LEU A 536 16.70 15.23 -16.44
CA LEU A 536 15.46 15.30 -15.66
C LEU A 536 15.70 15.08 -14.15
N PHE A 537 16.76 14.38 -13.75
CA PHE A 537 17.05 14.16 -12.32
C PHE A 537 17.48 15.44 -11.58
N ALA A 538 17.94 16.46 -12.31
CA ALA A 538 18.27 17.78 -11.77
C ALA A 538 17.03 18.63 -11.45
N LYS A 539 15.83 18.27 -11.94
CA LYS A 539 14.58 18.99 -11.64
C LYS A 539 14.11 18.71 -10.21
N GLU A 540 13.43 19.68 -9.62
CA GLU A 540 12.79 19.54 -8.30
C GLU A 540 11.56 18.64 -8.40
N GLU A 541 10.56 19.05 -9.18
CA GLU A 541 9.44 18.18 -9.59
C GLU A 541 9.91 17.24 -10.71
N ARG A 542 9.71 15.93 -10.52
CA ARG A 542 10.19 14.86 -11.41
C ARG A 542 9.06 13.93 -11.88
N ALA A 543 7.86 14.47 -12.09
CA ALA A 543 6.69 13.77 -12.61
C ALA A 543 6.61 13.91 -14.15
N PHE A 544 7.47 13.18 -14.88
CA PHE A 544 7.62 13.31 -16.34
C PHE A 544 7.40 12.02 -17.15
N SER A 545 7.28 10.85 -16.51
CA SER A 545 7.14 9.57 -17.22
C SER A 545 5.69 9.21 -17.55
N HIS A 546 5.50 8.05 -18.19
CA HIS A 546 4.20 7.44 -18.47
C HIS A 546 3.81 6.33 -17.47
N GLY A 547 4.30 6.41 -16.23
CA GLY A 547 3.97 5.53 -15.10
C GLY A 547 5.18 4.77 -14.55
N CYS A 548 6.07 4.28 -15.41
CA CYS A 548 7.34 3.64 -15.03
C CYS A 548 8.32 4.61 -14.36
N MET A 549 9.25 4.08 -13.56
CA MET A 549 10.13 4.90 -12.71
C MET A 549 11.55 4.87 -13.24
N ARG A 550 12.03 6.02 -13.72
CA ARG A 550 13.41 6.15 -14.23
C ARG A 550 14.35 6.37 -13.06
N VAL A 551 15.50 5.69 -13.04
CA VAL A 551 16.48 5.67 -11.94
C VAL A 551 17.74 6.43 -12.34
N GLN A 552 18.23 7.33 -11.48
CA GLN A 552 19.37 8.20 -11.80
C GLN A 552 20.67 7.40 -12.02
N ASN A 553 20.98 6.52 -11.06
CA ASN A 553 22.23 5.77 -10.94
C ASN A 553 21.98 4.25 -11.07
N PRO A 554 21.61 3.75 -12.26
CA PRO A 554 21.17 2.36 -12.44
C PRO A 554 22.28 1.34 -12.17
N ASP A 555 23.54 1.63 -12.50
CA ASP A 555 24.66 0.69 -12.26
C ASP A 555 24.92 0.44 -10.79
N GLN A 556 24.90 1.51 -10.00
CA GLN A 556 25.02 1.43 -8.54
C GLN A 556 23.82 0.73 -7.94
N TYR A 557 22.62 1.00 -8.45
CA TYR A 557 21.42 0.30 -8.01
C TYR A 557 21.51 -1.20 -8.27
N ALA A 558 21.89 -1.61 -9.48
CA ALA A 558 22.09 -3.00 -9.86
C ALA A 558 23.17 -3.66 -8.99
N ALA A 559 24.34 -3.04 -8.83
CA ALA A 559 25.41 -3.55 -7.99
C ALA A 559 24.98 -3.74 -6.52
N ASN A 560 24.24 -2.78 -5.95
CA ASN A 560 23.75 -2.84 -4.57
C ASN A 560 22.65 -3.89 -4.37
N LEU A 561 21.76 -4.10 -5.35
CA LEU A 561 20.79 -5.20 -5.29
C LEU A 561 21.51 -6.55 -5.37
N LEU A 562 22.43 -6.69 -6.33
CA LEU A 562 23.15 -7.93 -6.59
C LEU A 562 24.13 -8.30 -5.47
N SER A 563 24.67 -7.34 -4.73
CA SER A 563 25.47 -7.63 -3.53
C SER A 563 24.65 -8.27 -2.39
N ILE A 564 23.32 -8.12 -2.40
CA ILE A 564 22.41 -8.76 -1.45
C ILE A 564 21.96 -10.15 -1.95
N VAL A 565 21.53 -10.28 -3.20
CA VAL A 565 20.98 -11.56 -3.73
C VAL A 565 22.03 -12.53 -4.29
N LEU A 566 23.19 -12.02 -4.70
CA LEU A 566 24.30 -12.78 -5.29
C LEU A 566 25.65 -12.31 -4.69
N PRO A 567 25.83 -12.35 -3.35
CA PRO A 567 27.01 -11.82 -2.67
C PRO A 567 28.33 -12.47 -3.10
N LYS A 568 28.28 -13.72 -3.59
CA LYS A 568 29.47 -14.46 -4.07
C LYS A 568 29.96 -13.99 -5.44
N ASP A 569 29.11 -13.32 -6.22
CA ASP A 569 29.40 -12.97 -7.62
C ASP A 569 30.11 -11.60 -7.74
N ASN A 570 30.22 -10.86 -6.63
CA ASN A 570 30.97 -9.61 -6.53
C ASN A 570 30.64 -8.60 -7.65
N TYR A 571 29.36 -8.31 -7.86
CA TYR A 571 28.92 -7.33 -8.85
C TYR A 571 29.24 -5.89 -8.41
N THR A 572 30.16 -5.24 -9.13
CA THR A 572 30.45 -3.80 -9.01
C THR A 572 29.73 -3.00 -10.09
N SER A 573 29.65 -1.67 -9.94
CA SER A 573 29.08 -0.79 -10.98
C SER A 573 29.87 -0.86 -12.29
N GLU A 574 31.18 -1.08 -12.19
CA GLU A 574 32.11 -1.20 -13.31
C GLU A 574 31.89 -2.53 -14.04
N LYS A 575 31.68 -3.63 -13.30
CA LYS A 575 31.32 -4.93 -13.86
C LYS A 575 29.98 -4.87 -14.61
N ILE A 576 28.97 -4.18 -14.06
CA ILE A 576 27.68 -3.97 -14.73
C ILE A 576 27.82 -3.13 -16.00
N LYS A 577 28.57 -2.01 -15.97
CA LYS A 577 28.86 -1.21 -17.17
C LYS A 577 29.64 -1.98 -18.23
N GLY A 578 30.54 -2.88 -17.82
CA GLY A 578 31.26 -3.79 -18.73
C GLY A 578 30.36 -4.76 -19.49
N MET A 579 29.12 -4.98 -19.02
CA MET A 579 28.10 -5.79 -19.71
C MET A 579 27.30 -4.97 -20.75
N TYR A 580 27.57 -3.67 -20.92
CA TYR A 580 26.86 -2.84 -21.88
C TYR A 580 27.23 -3.20 -23.32
N GLY A 581 26.23 -3.33 -24.18
CA GLY A 581 26.41 -3.86 -25.52
C GLY A 581 25.14 -3.82 -26.36
N ARG A 582 25.03 -4.78 -27.30
CA ARG A 582 23.92 -4.89 -28.28
C ARG A 582 22.96 -6.05 -28.01
N SER A 583 23.29 -6.91 -27.05
CA SER A 583 22.51 -8.09 -26.67
C SER A 583 21.97 -7.94 -25.25
N GLU A 584 20.73 -8.35 -25.03
CA GLU A 584 20.15 -8.43 -23.69
C GLU A 584 20.93 -9.40 -22.81
N VAL A 585 21.12 -9.06 -21.54
CA VAL A 585 21.64 -9.98 -20.52
C VAL A 585 20.71 -9.92 -19.31
N ASN A 586 20.12 -11.06 -18.94
CA ASN A 586 19.28 -11.18 -17.75
C ASN A 586 20.09 -11.74 -16.58
N ILE A 587 19.97 -11.08 -15.43
CA ILE A 587 20.58 -11.50 -14.15
C ILE A 587 19.42 -11.80 -13.19
N ASN A 588 19.19 -13.09 -12.95
CA ASN A 588 18.08 -13.57 -12.13
C ASN A 588 18.38 -13.48 -10.64
N PHE A 589 17.38 -13.19 -9.81
CA PHE A 589 17.51 -13.16 -8.35
C PHE A 589 17.10 -14.53 -7.78
N PRO A 590 17.99 -15.27 -7.09
CA PRO A 590 17.63 -16.55 -6.45
C PRO A 590 16.55 -16.40 -5.37
N THR A 591 16.49 -15.24 -4.74
CA THR A 591 15.41 -14.82 -3.83
C THR A 591 14.94 -13.44 -4.28
N PRO A 592 13.67 -13.28 -4.67
CA PRO A 592 13.14 -11.98 -5.10
C PRO A 592 13.21 -10.91 -4.00
N ILE A 593 13.52 -9.66 -4.37
CA ILE A 593 13.52 -8.52 -3.44
C ILE A 593 12.16 -7.81 -3.52
N PRO A 594 11.43 -7.61 -2.40
CA PRO A 594 10.22 -6.79 -2.38
C PRO A 594 10.46 -5.35 -2.82
N VAL A 595 9.53 -4.80 -3.60
CA VAL A 595 9.52 -3.44 -4.15
C VAL A 595 8.22 -2.77 -3.71
N ASN A 596 8.35 -1.86 -2.73
CA ASN A 596 7.24 -1.13 -2.14
C ASN A 596 7.16 0.26 -2.78
N ILE A 597 6.18 0.50 -3.64
CA ILE A 597 5.94 1.79 -4.29
C ILE A 597 4.84 2.53 -3.52
N THR A 598 5.22 3.62 -2.86
CA THR A 598 4.41 4.31 -1.85
C THR A 598 4.17 5.78 -2.19
N TYR A 599 3.11 6.36 -1.63
CA TYR A 599 2.78 7.79 -1.80
C TYR A 599 2.75 8.52 -0.45
N GLN A 600 3.92 8.84 0.12
CA GLN A 600 4.01 9.48 1.44
C GLN A 600 4.30 10.99 1.32
N THR A 601 3.26 11.82 1.46
CA THR A 601 3.34 13.30 1.43
C THR A 601 3.74 13.92 2.78
N ALA A 602 3.73 13.14 3.86
CA ALA A 602 4.42 13.45 5.11
C ALA A 602 5.14 12.21 5.64
N PHE A 603 6.37 12.40 6.07
CA PHE A 603 7.22 11.36 6.65
C PHE A 603 8.26 11.98 7.57
N VAL A 604 8.89 11.16 8.41
CA VAL A 604 10.03 11.59 9.22
C VAL A 604 11.32 11.17 8.52
N ASP A 605 12.25 12.11 8.36
CA ASP A 605 13.53 11.86 7.71
C ASP A 605 14.54 11.17 8.65
N SER A 606 15.74 10.88 8.15
CA SER A 606 16.82 10.25 8.94
C SER A 606 17.38 11.14 10.06
N ALA A 607 17.05 12.44 10.08
CA ALA A 607 17.41 13.37 11.15
C ALA A 607 16.29 13.52 12.20
N GLY A 608 15.18 12.77 12.08
CA GLY A 608 14.04 12.85 12.98
C GLY A 608 13.12 14.06 12.71
N LYS A 609 13.30 14.76 11.59
CA LYS A 609 12.50 15.93 11.22
C LYS A 609 11.26 15.50 10.45
N LEU A 610 10.12 16.12 10.77
CA LEU A 610 8.89 15.95 9.99
C LEU A 610 9.00 16.72 8.68
N GLU A 611 9.00 15.99 7.58
CA GLU A 611 9.09 16.49 6.21
C GLU A 611 7.74 16.39 5.51
N PHE A 612 7.45 17.38 4.64
CA PHE A 612 6.24 17.43 3.82
C PHE A 612 6.59 17.51 2.34
N ARG A 613 5.75 16.95 1.47
CA ARG A 613 5.87 17.00 0.02
C ARG A 613 4.57 17.46 -0.63
N LYS A 614 4.68 17.95 -1.86
CA LYS A 614 3.54 18.34 -2.69
C LYS A 614 2.71 17.09 -3.03
N ASP A 615 1.40 17.19 -2.85
CA ASP A 615 0.44 16.17 -3.29
C ASP A 615 0.24 16.25 -4.81
N ILE A 616 1.22 15.74 -5.57
CA ILE A 616 1.28 15.85 -7.04
C ILE A 616 0.15 15.12 -7.78
N TYR A 617 -0.50 14.14 -7.15
CA TYR A 617 -1.63 13.37 -7.70
C TYR A 617 -2.97 13.68 -7.02
N SER A 618 -3.04 14.71 -6.15
CA SER A 618 -4.26 15.10 -5.42
C SER A 618 -4.90 13.98 -4.59
N ARG A 619 -4.09 13.05 -4.07
CA ARG A 619 -4.57 11.89 -3.29
C ARG A 619 -4.84 12.23 -1.83
N ASP A 620 -4.19 13.25 -1.24
CA ASP A 620 -4.37 13.61 0.17
C ASP A 620 -5.79 14.11 0.43
N SER A 621 -6.32 14.95 -0.46
CA SER A 621 -7.68 15.49 -0.35
C SER A 621 -8.74 14.38 -0.43
N ARG A 622 -8.54 13.37 -1.29
CA ARG A 622 -9.45 12.22 -1.41
C ARG A 622 -9.43 11.33 -0.15
N VAL A 623 -8.24 11.00 0.37
CA VAL A 623 -8.13 10.22 1.62
C VAL A 623 -8.73 11.01 2.79
N LEU A 624 -8.43 12.31 2.89
CA LEU A 624 -8.95 13.15 3.96
C LEU A 624 -10.47 13.29 3.91
N ALA A 625 -11.06 13.40 2.71
CA ALA A 625 -12.50 13.43 2.52
C ALA A 625 -13.16 12.12 2.97
N LEU A 626 -12.55 10.96 2.69
CA LEU A 626 -13.04 9.66 3.18
C LEU A 626 -12.84 9.52 4.70
N LEU A 627 -11.71 9.98 5.26
CA LEU A 627 -11.45 9.96 6.70
C LEU A 627 -12.42 10.86 7.51
N LYS A 628 -12.90 11.96 6.92
CA LYS A 628 -13.85 12.90 7.54
C LYS A 628 -15.32 12.64 7.18
N GLY A 629 -15.57 11.90 6.09
CA GLY A 629 -16.90 11.61 5.59
C GLY A 629 -17.66 10.63 6.47
N SER A 630 -18.98 10.74 6.45
CA SER A 630 -19.91 9.78 7.06
C SER A 630 -20.37 8.71 6.04
N GLU A 631 -19.61 8.49 4.95
CA GLU A 631 -19.79 7.27 4.14
C GLU A 631 -19.49 6.08 5.07
N GLY A 632 -20.49 5.22 5.29
CA GLY A 632 -20.58 4.40 6.50
C GLY A 632 -19.56 3.24 6.65
N ARG A 633 -19.88 2.33 7.57
CA ARG A 633 -19.05 1.21 8.08
C ARG A 633 -18.45 0.24 7.01
N ASP A 634 -18.81 0.41 5.74
CA ASP A 634 -18.42 -0.43 4.59
C ASP A 634 -17.30 0.16 3.70
N MET A 635 -16.65 1.27 4.09
CA MET A 635 -15.55 1.86 3.31
C MET A 635 -14.38 0.89 3.03
N GLU A 636 -14.23 -0.16 3.83
CA GLU A 636 -13.25 -1.24 3.63
C GLU A 636 -13.59 -2.25 2.53
N THR A 637 -14.82 -2.27 2.03
CA THR A 637 -15.14 -3.13 0.89
C THR A 637 -14.46 -2.55 -0.35
N ALA A 638 -13.69 -3.39 -1.04
CA ALA A 638 -13.01 -3.02 -2.27
C ALA A 638 -14.01 -2.57 -3.34
N VAL A 639 -13.79 -1.39 -3.91
CA VAL A 639 -14.50 -0.93 -5.11
C VAL A 639 -13.83 -1.52 -6.33
N SER A 640 -14.62 -2.24 -7.15
CA SER A 640 -14.22 -2.70 -8.47
C SER A 640 -14.11 -1.53 -9.43
N HIS A 641 -12.93 -1.34 -10.00
CA HIS A 641 -12.72 -0.41 -11.12
C HIS A 641 -12.62 -1.20 -12.41
N ALA A 642 -13.18 -0.66 -13.49
CA ALA A 642 -12.89 -1.16 -14.83
C ALA A 642 -11.38 -1.09 -15.06
N GLN A 643 -10.76 -2.22 -15.40
CA GLN A 643 -9.36 -2.21 -15.81
C GLN A 643 -9.23 -1.29 -17.04
N PRO A 644 -8.12 -0.53 -17.16
CA PRO A 644 -7.89 0.30 -18.34
C PRO A 644 -7.93 -0.60 -19.60
N ASN A 645 -9.00 -0.46 -20.38
CA ASN A 645 -9.20 -1.21 -21.60
C ASN A 645 -8.18 -0.73 -22.65
N TYR A 646 -7.03 -1.40 -22.73
CA TYR A 646 -6.04 -1.25 -23.80
C TYR A 646 -6.53 -1.86 -25.13
N VAL A 647 -7.82 -1.76 -25.41
CA VAL A 647 -8.50 -2.42 -26.52
C VAL A 647 -8.08 -1.77 -27.85
N ARG A 648 -7.69 -2.64 -28.79
CA ARG A 648 -7.41 -2.33 -30.19
C ARG A 648 -8.53 -1.47 -30.79
N PRO A 649 -8.27 -0.23 -31.25
CA PRO A 649 -9.22 0.47 -32.09
C PRO A 649 -9.44 -0.35 -33.37
N THR A 650 -10.68 -0.61 -33.76
CA THR A 650 -11.01 -1.58 -34.81
C THR A 650 -10.52 -1.18 -36.20
N ASN A 651 -10.24 0.10 -36.44
CA ASN A 651 -9.82 0.64 -37.74
C ASN A 651 -8.58 1.56 -37.62
N VAL A 652 -7.42 0.99 -37.33
CA VAL A 652 -6.14 1.71 -37.35
C VAL A 652 -5.47 1.56 -38.73
N ARG A 653 -5.67 2.54 -39.61
CA ARG A 653 -4.87 2.67 -40.84
C ARG A 653 -3.44 3.08 -40.48
N VAL A 654 -2.48 2.31 -40.96
CA VAL A 654 -1.07 2.74 -41.03
C VAL A 654 -0.92 3.53 -42.34
N PRO A 655 -0.19 4.67 -42.37
CA PRO A 655 -0.02 5.45 -43.58
C PRO A 655 0.67 4.67 -44.71
N GLY A 656 -0.15 4.13 -45.62
CA GLY A 656 0.22 3.66 -46.95
C GLY A 656 -0.79 4.09 -48.02
N ASP A 657 -1.99 4.53 -47.59
CA ASP A 657 -3.07 5.05 -48.43
C ASP A 657 -3.31 6.54 -48.14
N SER A 658 -3.12 7.37 -49.18
CA SER A 658 -3.48 8.79 -49.33
C SER A 658 -3.06 9.80 -48.25
N PHE A 659 -2.16 10.71 -48.64
CA PHE A 659 -1.72 11.85 -47.84
C PHE A 659 -2.69 13.05 -47.92
N ALA A 660 -2.85 13.76 -46.79
CA ALA A 660 -3.36 15.13 -46.76
C ALA A 660 -2.50 15.94 -45.77
N SER A 661 -1.79 16.96 -46.28
CA SER A 661 -0.92 17.81 -45.46
C SER A 661 -1.74 18.81 -44.64
N ASN A 662 -1.47 18.92 -43.34
CA ASN A 662 -1.87 20.09 -42.56
C ASN A 662 -0.69 20.62 -41.76
N SER A 663 -0.34 21.88 -41.98
CA SER A 663 0.92 22.48 -41.52
C SER A 663 0.75 23.15 -40.16
N GLY A 664 1.27 22.50 -39.11
CA GLY A 664 1.42 23.07 -37.77
C GLY A 664 2.67 22.53 -37.09
N MET A 665 3.28 23.32 -36.19
CA MET A 665 4.46 22.88 -35.43
C MET A 665 4.20 21.59 -34.66
N GLY A 666 5.06 20.60 -34.86
CA GLY A 666 4.90 19.24 -34.34
C GLY A 666 5.08 19.13 -32.82
N PHE A 667 4.41 18.16 -32.22
CA PHE A 667 4.50 17.85 -30.79
C PHE A 667 5.94 17.57 -30.31
N PHE A 668 6.76 16.93 -31.15
CA PHE A 668 8.14 16.55 -30.83
C PHE A 668 9.08 17.77 -30.70
N GLU A 669 8.85 18.82 -31.49
CA GLU A 669 9.64 20.06 -31.45
C GLU A 669 9.47 20.79 -30.08
N ARG A 670 8.31 20.59 -29.43
CA ARG A 670 8.03 21.07 -28.06
C ARG A 670 8.59 20.18 -26.95
N LEU A 671 8.92 18.91 -27.23
CA LEU A 671 9.31 17.92 -26.22
C LEU A 671 10.81 17.59 -26.24
N PHE A 672 11.45 17.68 -27.41
CA PHE A 672 12.86 17.33 -27.61
C PHE A 672 13.71 18.49 -28.15
N GLY A 673 13.09 19.63 -28.49
CA GLY A 673 13.75 20.77 -29.13
C GLY A 673 14.03 20.54 -30.62
N PRO A 674 14.54 21.55 -31.34
CA PRO A 674 14.99 21.40 -32.72
C PRO A 674 16.24 20.52 -32.79
N PRO A 675 16.44 19.74 -33.87
CA PRO A 675 17.57 18.83 -34.00
C PRO A 675 18.90 19.60 -34.02
N THR A 676 19.84 19.19 -33.16
CA THR A 676 21.23 19.64 -33.27
C THR A 676 21.87 19.08 -34.54
N PRO A 677 22.43 19.91 -35.44
CA PRO A 677 23.14 19.41 -36.61
C PRO A 677 24.38 18.60 -36.21
N PRO A 678 24.82 17.62 -37.01
CA PRO A 678 26.03 16.86 -36.73
C PRO A 678 27.26 17.78 -36.68
N PRO A 679 28.27 17.48 -35.83
CA PRO A 679 29.49 18.25 -35.79
C PRO A 679 30.19 18.23 -37.15
N ALA A 680 30.67 19.39 -37.60
CA ALA A 680 31.35 19.53 -38.88
C ALA A 680 32.57 18.59 -38.95
N PRO A 681 32.82 17.92 -40.09
CA PRO A 681 33.94 17.00 -40.22
C PRO A 681 35.27 17.74 -40.02
N VAL A 682 36.06 17.25 -39.06
CA VAL A 682 37.40 17.78 -38.79
C VAL A 682 38.25 17.64 -40.04
N ARG A 683 38.60 18.76 -40.67
CA ARG A 683 39.56 18.77 -41.79
C ARG A 683 40.89 18.22 -41.30
N GLN A 684 41.22 16.99 -41.69
CA GLN A 684 42.56 16.46 -41.54
C GLN A 684 43.53 17.42 -42.26
N ARG A 685 44.45 18.03 -41.50
CA ARG A 685 45.56 18.77 -42.09
C ARG A 685 46.46 17.77 -42.81
N ARG A 686 46.43 17.84 -44.15
CA ARG A 686 47.31 17.10 -45.03
C ARG A 686 48.76 17.46 -44.70
N VAL A 687 49.50 16.54 -44.10
CA VAL A 687 50.95 16.68 -43.95
C VAL A 687 51.55 16.55 -45.35
N VAL A 688 52.10 17.65 -45.85
CA VAL A 688 53.00 17.63 -47.01
C VAL A 688 54.40 17.37 -46.46
N ARG A 689 55.17 16.55 -47.19
CA ARG A 689 56.56 16.19 -46.86
C ARG A 689 57.49 17.39 -46.90
#